data_AF-A0A951JDX3-F1
#
_entry.id   AF-A0A951JDX3-F1
#
_cell.length_a   1.000
_cell.length_b   1.000
_cell.length_c   1.000
_cell.angle_alpha   90.00
_cell.angle_beta   90.00
_cell.angle_gamma   90.00
#
_symmetry.space_group_name_H-M   'P 1'
#
loop_
_entity.id
_entity.type
_entity.pdbx_description
1 polymer ?
#
loop_
_entity_poly.entity_id
_entity_poly.type
_entity_poly.pdbx_seq_one_letter_code
_entity_poly.pdbx_strand_id
1 'polypeptide(L)'
;ATLTTGAVTGDDQASTSGDITIASDTGVTLGATAATGSVTLAANAVSVTSGLIDIGSTTSGDINVTGLTTGAATTTAAGGNATSGGITLNAAGSLAYSGALQTGLAASATQDAVSGNIDMTASAGGVSGGGTAATGNATGDGNGVGEFATVGDITVTATGDIQLSAANALATGAGELTDDAGTNDNINLGDIALSGAAISSDGVNGQLQVAFGNAVRANADATINRGLLTATTTGGAGDAGGIFVTSATDMYVGALATGVGTAQNLNISTTGGANLVVTDAVETLSGDTVTLDAGAGVLTVDDTAFALGAGSLTAVGEEINFNGGAGSISGTGSVVLHASNIATNVRVGDSAGAAGRLDITDTDLAALAGGFAGITIGRADSTATLTTDALGVLFTDAITLEMSAGDIVLEGNVLTAGEAITLNAVGIELGAVGGVSIDATNGGAAAAGANIVLNGATADAGNDSSFTVNAGTGGTLDLGNVVTGLGQTYIANNIDLNGTTYQSTTSGAITFNGTVDLDNGGTTTVQTAGLMSTDDIVFSSSIDGASALVLQAGSGDIDIDNGIIGGTTPLTSLTVTSANTLAIGTATTAGTISLTATTIDGSGGGIVLTSNAGSIDVTGNVTTAGNAVDITAATGVATVGSITTVAAANSGLASGSVSMDVTGAGNISVGAIDTSGADSTAAGIDGGAGGAVTIVTTNGTVTVVDITSSGGNHNEPTDTLSSGGAAGAIGITSGGANDITLNGQLVARGGTTSDASGSAGGGTTVTLSSGANIVVGNAVDPDINAGALSLTAAGNGGTLNTQVETLTASAGTGFSITNTGNVTATLTAANGTATLANTGTLATGGAWAADAFDVDATGAITLDHTITSDNGNVDVASSAALTTVNAAVSSSAQALVSGVGLTNSATITGNTGVTVNAGTGTFTNTATTGALSNNAGASDITIIADGIDLQSASAINGGTGTVTIQPFTNGTALNLGAATGALDISSAEAQTVTAATLALGDATDTGTVTLDQFDAGALDVSITGTSIDDVGDAATHLTTSGNATLTATTGAIGASGVVGLVVDAASIAATTSNQNITLAAIDFDEDTTNASPANLTVGAVGITSGGGNVVLNVADDVTLTGAINAGTGTVTIAAGGTSLDNAAVDNVASVNGAGLITGSSIDIDAVSGIGNSVALNTASTSIAADTTTGAVDINNTSATNATVTTLSSGDSSITFGQAGGGDL
;
A
#
# COMPACT_ATOMS: atom_id res chain seq x y z
N ALA A 1 -90.39 -46.39 21.93
CA ALA A 1 -91.40 -46.45 23.01
C ALA A 1 -90.95 -45.59 24.18
N THR A 2 -91.80 -44.70 24.70
CA THR A 2 -91.53 -43.99 25.96
C THR A 2 -91.98 -44.88 27.11
N LEU A 3 -91.04 -45.37 27.92
CA LEU A 3 -91.39 -46.16 29.11
C LEU A 3 -91.70 -45.18 30.25
N THR A 4 -92.99 -44.97 30.53
CA THR A 4 -93.45 -44.17 31.68
C THR A 4 -93.97 -45.09 32.78
N THR A 5 -93.27 -45.09 33.93
CA THR A 5 -93.70 -45.49 35.27
C THR A 5 -94.21 -46.92 35.52
N GLY A 6 -93.49 -47.62 36.40
CA GLY A 6 -93.89 -48.84 37.09
C GLY A 6 -92.64 -49.59 37.52
N ALA A 7 -92.47 -49.88 38.81
CA ALA A 7 -91.32 -50.62 39.34
C ALA A 7 -91.20 -51.98 38.63
N VAL A 8 -90.35 -52.07 37.60
CA VAL A 8 -89.97 -53.34 36.99
C VAL A 8 -88.99 -53.98 37.96
N THR A 9 -89.53 -54.78 38.88
CA THR A 9 -88.75 -55.67 39.73
C THR A 9 -88.81 -57.05 39.11
N GLY A 10 -87.79 -57.37 38.32
CA GLY A 10 -87.69 -58.65 37.61
C GLY A 10 -86.90 -58.50 36.32
N ASP A 11 -86.09 -59.52 36.04
CA ASP A 11 -85.27 -59.75 34.84
C ASP A 11 -86.15 -59.88 33.57
N ASP A 12 -86.90 -58.83 33.23
CA ASP A 12 -87.87 -58.84 32.14
C ASP A 12 -87.25 -58.26 30.87
N GLN A 13 -86.72 -59.17 30.04
CA GLN A 13 -86.11 -58.91 28.75
C GLN A 13 -87.15 -58.42 27.71
N ALA A 14 -87.52 -57.14 27.77
CA ALA A 14 -88.39 -56.51 26.80
C ALA A 14 -87.62 -56.12 25.51
N SER A 15 -87.50 -57.07 24.57
CA SER A 15 -87.11 -56.80 23.19
C SER A 15 -88.12 -55.86 22.53
N THR A 16 -87.86 -54.55 22.58
CA THR A 16 -88.67 -53.54 21.88
C THR A 16 -87.98 -53.10 20.60
N SER A 17 -88.71 -53.18 19.47
CA SER A 17 -88.25 -52.71 18.17
C SER A 17 -88.49 -51.20 18.04
N GLY A 18 -87.42 -50.40 18.04
CA GLY A 18 -87.43 -48.94 17.84
C GLY A 18 -86.77 -48.14 18.97
N ASP A 19 -86.66 -46.81 18.81
CA ASP A 19 -85.97 -45.94 19.79
C ASP A 19 -86.67 -45.96 21.16
N ILE A 20 -85.89 -46.05 22.24
CA ILE A 20 -86.38 -46.11 23.63
C ILE A 20 -86.00 -44.81 24.33
N THR A 21 -86.99 -44.14 24.93
CA THR A 21 -86.74 -43.01 25.84
C THR A 21 -87.19 -43.37 27.25
N ILE A 22 -86.28 -43.28 28.22
CA ILE A 22 -86.57 -43.52 29.64
C ILE A 22 -86.63 -42.16 30.35
N ALA A 23 -87.79 -41.83 30.92
CA ALA A 23 -88.05 -40.55 31.58
C ALA A 23 -88.35 -40.74 33.08
N SER A 24 -87.47 -40.17 33.94
CA SER A 24 -87.64 -39.77 35.36
C SER A 24 -88.71 -40.47 36.24
N ASP A 25 -88.28 -41.28 37.22
CA ASP A 25 -88.26 -41.00 38.68
C ASP A 25 -87.80 -42.29 39.43
N THR A 26 -87.13 -42.09 40.56
CA THR A 26 -86.50 -43.03 41.50
C THR A 26 -86.87 -44.52 41.38
N GLY A 27 -85.86 -45.35 41.08
CA GLY A 27 -85.90 -46.80 41.32
C GLY A 27 -86.06 -47.72 40.11
N VAL A 28 -85.44 -47.40 38.97
CA VAL A 28 -85.34 -48.37 37.85
C VAL A 28 -84.06 -49.19 38.00
N THR A 29 -84.19 -50.49 38.27
CA THR A 29 -83.08 -51.45 38.10
C THR A 29 -83.19 -52.00 36.68
N LEU A 30 -82.35 -51.54 35.77
CA LEU A 30 -82.31 -52.06 34.39
C LEU A 30 -81.37 -53.27 34.37
N GLY A 31 -81.92 -54.47 34.24
CA GLY A 31 -81.13 -55.66 33.89
C GLY A 31 -81.02 -55.77 32.38
N ALA A 32 -79.79 -55.88 31.86
CA ALA A 32 -79.39 -56.22 30.49
C ALA A 32 -80.46 -56.05 29.39
N THR A 33 -80.93 -54.82 29.12
CA THR A 33 -81.94 -54.58 28.08
C THR A 33 -81.27 -54.38 26.73
N ALA A 34 -81.44 -55.32 25.80
CA ALA A 34 -81.01 -55.15 24.41
C ALA A 34 -82.08 -54.38 23.60
N ALA A 35 -81.84 -53.10 23.30
CA ALA A 35 -82.65 -52.35 22.34
C ALA A 35 -82.14 -52.57 20.90
N THR A 36 -83.02 -52.62 19.91
CA THR A 36 -82.61 -52.67 18.48
C THR A 36 -82.47 -51.27 17.84
N GLY A 37 -82.94 -50.21 18.53
CA GLY A 37 -82.86 -48.79 18.13
C GLY A 37 -82.08 -47.92 19.12
N SER A 38 -82.14 -46.58 18.98
CA SER A 38 -81.40 -45.65 19.85
C SER A 38 -82.01 -45.54 21.25
N VAL A 39 -81.17 -45.44 22.28
CA VAL A 39 -81.59 -45.33 23.69
C VAL A 39 -81.31 -43.91 24.17
N THR A 40 -82.33 -43.21 24.68
CA THR A 40 -82.18 -41.88 25.30
C THR A 40 -82.60 -41.93 26.76
N LEU A 41 -81.70 -41.57 27.68
CA LEU A 41 -81.95 -41.44 29.10
C LEU A 41 -82.03 -39.95 29.48
N ALA A 42 -83.24 -39.51 29.85
CA ALA A 42 -83.50 -38.14 30.30
C ALA A 42 -83.12 -37.94 31.79
N ALA A 43 -82.92 -36.68 32.21
CA ALA A 43 -82.17 -36.33 33.42
C ALA A 43 -82.70 -36.99 34.72
N ASN A 44 -81.78 -37.35 35.63
CA ASN A 44 -82.05 -38.01 36.93
C ASN A 44 -82.76 -39.39 36.85
N ALA A 45 -82.78 -40.06 35.70
CA ALA A 45 -83.65 -41.23 35.50
C ALA A 45 -83.27 -42.50 36.29
N VAL A 46 -82.02 -42.68 36.72
CA VAL A 46 -81.59 -43.95 37.34
C VAL A 46 -80.60 -43.69 38.48
N SER A 47 -81.09 -43.82 39.71
CA SER A 47 -80.27 -43.98 40.93
C SER A 47 -80.56 -45.36 41.50
N VAL A 48 -79.58 -46.26 41.44
CA VAL A 48 -79.66 -47.60 42.06
C VAL A 48 -78.95 -47.56 43.39
N THR A 49 -79.65 -47.95 44.46
CA THR A 49 -79.12 -47.90 45.83
C THR A 49 -77.93 -48.85 46.06
N SER A 50 -77.83 -49.92 45.25
CA SER A 50 -76.65 -50.80 45.13
C SER A 50 -76.82 -51.74 43.91
N GLY A 51 -75.89 -51.73 42.94
CA GLY A 51 -75.90 -52.64 41.78
C GLY A 51 -75.27 -52.07 40.52
N LEU A 52 -74.83 -52.95 39.61
CA LEU A 52 -74.31 -52.59 38.28
C LEU A 52 -75.43 -52.04 37.39
N ILE A 53 -75.17 -50.95 36.68
CA ILE A 53 -76.02 -50.44 35.60
C ILE A 53 -75.41 -50.89 34.27
N ASP A 54 -76.09 -51.76 33.52
CA ASP A 54 -75.61 -52.26 32.22
C ASP A 54 -76.67 -51.98 31.13
N ILE A 55 -76.33 -51.14 30.15
CA ILE A 55 -77.23 -50.65 29.10
C ILE A 55 -76.61 -50.93 27.73
N GLY A 56 -77.31 -51.68 26.87
CA GLY A 56 -76.82 -52.05 25.53
C GLY A 56 -77.81 -51.80 24.37
N SER A 57 -77.29 -51.49 23.18
CA SER A 57 -78.02 -51.50 21.90
C SER A 57 -77.36 -52.49 20.92
N THR A 58 -78.13 -53.18 20.08
CA THR A 58 -77.65 -54.40 19.39
C THR A 58 -77.57 -54.36 17.85
N THR A 59 -77.97 -53.27 17.16
CA THR A 59 -77.96 -53.28 15.68
C THR A 59 -77.72 -51.95 14.92
N SER A 60 -77.82 -50.77 15.55
CA SER A 60 -77.47 -49.44 14.97
C SER A 60 -77.74 -48.26 15.93
N GLY A 61 -78.16 -48.52 17.17
CA GLY A 61 -78.70 -47.47 18.04
C GLY A 61 -77.62 -46.66 18.73
N ASP A 62 -77.79 -45.34 18.70
CA ASP A 62 -77.04 -44.42 19.53
C ASP A 62 -77.50 -44.53 21.00
N ILE A 63 -76.62 -44.25 21.95
CA ILE A 63 -77.00 -44.06 23.36
C ILE A 63 -76.80 -42.59 23.70
N ASN A 64 -77.86 -41.90 24.15
CA ASN A 64 -77.82 -40.52 24.60
C ASN A 64 -78.16 -40.46 26.10
N VAL A 65 -77.23 -40.00 26.95
CA VAL A 65 -77.40 -39.95 28.41
C VAL A 65 -77.33 -38.51 28.92
N THR A 66 -78.28 -38.10 29.74
CA THR A 66 -78.26 -36.77 30.37
C THR A 66 -77.89 -36.81 31.86
N GLY A 67 -77.62 -38.02 32.40
CA GLY A 67 -77.02 -38.26 33.72
C GLY A 67 -77.36 -39.64 34.30
N LEU A 68 -76.42 -40.26 35.02
CA LEU A 68 -76.52 -41.59 35.65
C LEU A 68 -75.71 -41.64 36.95
N THR A 69 -76.26 -42.18 38.04
CA THR A 69 -75.53 -42.28 39.31
C THR A 69 -75.80 -43.60 40.05
N THR A 70 -74.77 -44.33 40.46
CA THR A 70 -74.91 -45.50 41.34
C THR A 70 -74.77 -45.10 42.81
N GLY A 71 -75.42 -45.85 43.72
CA GLY A 71 -75.45 -45.58 45.15
C GLY A 71 -74.14 -45.94 45.86
N ALA A 72 -73.87 -45.25 46.97
CA ALA A 72 -72.72 -45.51 47.83
C ALA A 72 -72.85 -46.85 48.59
N ALA A 73 -71.73 -47.56 48.77
CA ALA A 73 -71.63 -48.75 49.59
C ALA A 73 -70.84 -48.43 50.86
N THR A 74 -71.49 -48.48 52.04
CA THR A 74 -70.83 -48.22 53.33
C THR A 74 -71.06 -49.38 54.29
N THR A 75 -70.01 -49.89 54.93
CA THR A 75 -70.13 -50.97 55.93
C THR A 75 -69.31 -50.68 57.19
N THR A 76 -69.91 -50.97 58.36
CA THR A 76 -69.28 -50.83 59.68
C THR A 76 -69.19 -52.16 60.44
N ALA A 77 -69.52 -53.26 59.75
CA ALA A 77 -69.55 -54.60 60.34
C ALA A 77 -68.15 -55.23 60.31
N ALA A 78 -67.71 -55.80 61.44
CA ALA A 78 -66.45 -56.53 61.55
C ALA A 78 -66.32 -57.61 60.45
N GLY A 79 -65.34 -57.43 59.55
CA GLY A 79 -65.06 -58.35 58.44
C GLY A 79 -65.86 -58.09 57.16
N GLY A 80 -66.46 -56.90 56.99
CA GLY A 80 -67.29 -56.57 55.82
C GLY A 80 -66.55 -55.80 54.72
N ASN A 81 -66.61 -56.27 53.47
CA ASN A 81 -66.16 -55.53 52.29
C ASN A 81 -67.23 -54.51 51.84
N ALA A 82 -66.81 -53.34 51.34
CA ALA A 82 -67.68 -52.37 50.70
C ALA A 82 -67.46 -52.37 49.18
N THR A 83 -68.51 -52.61 48.38
CA THR A 83 -68.43 -52.56 46.90
C THR A 83 -69.58 -51.73 46.33
N SER A 84 -69.27 -50.62 45.65
CA SER A 84 -70.28 -49.81 44.97
C SER A 84 -70.57 -50.32 43.54
N GLY A 85 -71.69 -49.87 42.95
CA GLY A 85 -72.10 -50.33 41.62
C GLY A 85 -71.37 -49.64 40.47
N GLY A 86 -71.07 -50.36 39.38
CA GLY A 86 -70.50 -49.81 38.15
C GLY A 86 -71.54 -49.30 37.14
N ILE A 87 -71.07 -48.68 36.06
CA ILE A 87 -71.84 -48.22 34.91
C ILE A 87 -71.22 -48.84 33.65
N THR A 88 -72.02 -49.52 32.83
CA THR A 88 -71.60 -50.06 31.53
C THR A 88 -72.60 -49.59 30.47
N LEU A 89 -72.11 -48.91 29.43
CA LEU A 89 -72.88 -48.38 28.31
C LEU A 89 -72.31 -48.93 27.00
N ASN A 90 -73.08 -49.76 26.29
CA ASN A 90 -72.65 -50.38 25.04
C ASN A 90 -73.56 -49.97 23.87
N ALA A 91 -73.15 -48.91 23.15
CA ALA A 91 -73.81 -48.43 21.95
C ALA A 91 -73.32 -49.18 20.71
N ALA A 92 -74.27 -49.62 19.88
CA ALA A 92 -73.97 -50.13 18.55
C ALA A 92 -73.63 -48.98 17.57
N GLY A 93 -74.19 -47.78 17.77
CA GLY A 93 -73.90 -46.55 17.04
C GLY A 93 -72.94 -45.63 17.80
N SER A 94 -73.27 -44.34 17.93
CA SER A 94 -72.53 -43.37 18.73
C SER A 94 -73.04 -43.31 20.18
N LEU A 95 -72.18 -42.92 21.11
CA LEU A 95 -72.54 -42.64 22.50
C LEU A 95 -72.40 -41.15 22.76
N ALA A 96 -73.43 -40.50 23.28
CA ALA A 96 -73.32 -39.12 23.73
C ALA A 96 -73.82 -38.94 25.16
N TYR A 97 -73.10 -38.16 25.98
CA TYR A 97 -73.55 -37.84 27.33
C TYR A 97 -73.37 -36.36 27.68
N SER A 98 -74.44 -35.73 28.19
CA SER A 98 -74.47 -34.29 28.48
C SER A 98 -74.59 -33.95 29.98
N GLY A 99 -74.72 -34.96 30.84
CA GLY A 99 -74.68 -34.80 32.30
C GLY A 99 -73.78 -35.84 32.96
N ALA A 100 -73.73 -35.88 34.29
CA ALA A 100 -72.77 -36.70 35.02
C ALA A 100 -73.07 -38.21 34.94
N LEU A 101 -72.08 -39.03 34.62
CA LEU A 101 -72.03 -40.47 34.87
C LEU A 101 -71.20 -40.69 36.14
N GLN A 102 -71.78 -41.15 37.24
CA GLN A 102 -71.07 -41.23 38.51
C GLN A 102 -71.27 -42.57 39.21
N THR A 103 -70.19 -43.25 39.61
CA THR A 103 -70.32 -44.40 40.50
C THR A 103 -70.28 -43.97 41.96
N GLY A 104 -70.98 -44.70 42.83
CA GLY A 104 -71.02 -44.39 44.26
C GLY A 104 -69.68 -44.62 44.94
N LEU A 105 -69.43 -43.93 46.06
CA LEU A 105 -68.28 -44.22 46.92
C LEU A 105 -68.41 -45.60 47.58
N ALA A 106 -67.28 -46.21 47.92
CA ALA A 106 -67.17 -47.41 48.74
C ALA A 106 -66.39 -47.08 50.02
N ALA A 107 -66.99 -47.30 51.19
CA ALA A 107 -66.32 -47.08 52.47
C ALA A 107 -66.48 -48.28 53.41
N SER A 108 -65.37 -48.87 53.84
CA SER A 108 -65.33 -49.97 54.81
C SER A 108 -64.56 -49.52 56.05
N ALA A 109 -65.12 -49.79 57.22
CA ALA A 109 -64.46 -49.49 58.49
C ALA A 109 -63.68 -50.68 59.06
N THR A 110 -63.50 -51.78 58.30
CA THR A 110 -62.89 -53.02 58.84
C THR A 110 -62.09 -53.89 57.84
N GLN A 111 -62.25 -53.70 56.51
CA GLN A 111 -61.69 -54.55 55.43
C GLN A 111 -61.66 -53.73 54.10
N ASP A 112 -61.61 -54.39 52.93
CA ASP A 112 -61.53 -53.77 51.59
C ASP A 112 -62.70 -52.85 51.20
N ALA A 113 -62.37 -51.81 50.44
CA ALA A 113 -63.29 -50.91 49.76
C ALA A 113 -63.03 -50.93 48.24
N VAL A 114 -64.07 -51.14 47.44
CA VAL A 114 -64.00 -51.21 45.97
C VAL A 114 -65.07 -50.32 45.35
N SER A 115 -64.71 -49.25 44.65
CA SER A 115 -65.68 -48.45 43.89
C SER A 115 -65.91 -49.02 42.49
N GLY A 116 -67.08 -48.75 41.90
CA GLY A 116 -67.47 -49.32 40.60
C GLY A 116 -66.81 -48.64 39.40
N ASN A 117 -66.61 -49.41 38.33
CA ASN A 117 -66.06 -48.96 37.04
C ASN A 117 -67.09 -48.19 36.19
N ILE A 118 -66.61 -47.42 35.23
CA ILE A 118 -67.42 -46.84 34.13
C ILE A 118 -66.87 -47.33 32.79
N ASP A 119 -67.62 -48.20 32.12
CA ASP A 119 -67.28 -48.72 30.81
C ASP A 119 -68.21 -48.16 29.74
N MET A 120 -67.63 -47.57 28.69
CA MET A 120 -68.33 -46.96 27.56
C MET A 120 -67.82 -47.58 26.27
N THR A 121 -68.72 -48.10 25.44
CA THR A 121 -68.39 -48.69 24.14
C THR A 121 -69.30 -48.15 23.04
N ALA A 122 -68.73 -47.69 21.93
CA ALA A 122 -69.41 -47.27 20.72
C ALA A 122 -68.85 -48.05 19.52
N SER A 123 -69.54 -49.13 19.14
CA SER A 123 -68.99 -50.14 18.22
C SER A 123 -68.95 -49.74 16.74
N ALA A 124 -69.66 -48.67 16.34
CA ALA A 124 -69.66 -48.15 14.96
C ALA A 124 -69.71 -46.61 14.88
N GLY A 125 -69.46 -45.90 15.98
CA GLY A 125 -69.56 -44.45 16.10
C GLY A 125 -68.57 -43.88 17.12
N GLY A 126 -68.70 -42.58 17.43
CA GLY A 126 -67.85 -41.89 18.41
C GLY A 126 -68.47 -41.83 19.82
N VAL A 127 -67.66 -41.44 20.82
CA VAL A 127 -68.16 -41.01 22.13
C VAL A 127 -68.05 -39.49 22.21
N SER A 128 -69.14 -38.78 22.49
CA SER A 128 -69.12 -37.31 22.58
C SER A 128 -69.88 -36.77 23.78
N GLY A 129 -69.57 -35.57 24.25
CA GLY A 129 -70.31 -35.05 25.39
C GLY A 129 -69.75 -33.82 26.07
N GLY A 130 -70.64 -33.09 26.73
CA GLY A 130 -70.31 -31.99 27.65
C GLY A 130 -70.52 -32.36 29.13
N GLY A 131 -70.83 -33.62 29.44
CA GLY A 131 -70.95 -34.14 30.81
C GLY A 131 -69.63 -34.67 31.36
N THR A 132 -69.61 -35.08 32.63
CA THR A 132 -68.46 -35.73 33.28
C THR A 132 -68.73 -37.21 33.55
N ALA A 133 -67.70 -38.05 33.54
CA ALA A 133 -67.75 -39.44 33.98
C ALA A 133 -66.78 -39.61 35.15
N ALA A 134 -67.28 -40.00 36.32
CA ALA A 134 -66.49 -40.04 37.54
C ALA A 134 -66.72 -41.31 38.38
N THR A 135 -65.66 -42.03 38.74
CA THR A 135 -65.79 -43.14 39.70
C THR A 135 -65.80 -42.65 41.14
N GLY A 136 -66.45 -43.40 42.03
CA GLY A 136 -66.51 -43.05 43.45
C GLY A 136 -65.19 -43.30 44.18
N ASN A 137 -65.01 -42.66 45.34
CA ASN A 137 -63.85 -42.92 46.22
C ASN A 137 -63.91 -44.33 46.83
N ALA A 138 -62.76 -44.90 47.18
CA ALA A 138 -62.62 -46.13 47.94
C ALA A 138 -61.88 -45.85 49.25
N THR A 139 -62.56 -45.97 50.39
CA THR A 139 -62.00 -45.68 51.72
C THR A 139 -62.03 -46.93 52.61
N GLY A 140 -60.87 -47.47 52.95
CA GLY A 140 -60.68 -48.55 53.92
C GLY A 140 -60.12 -48.06 55.26
N ASP A 141 -60.07 -48.94 56.25
CA ASP A 141 -59.43 -48.65 57.54
C ASP A 141 -57.95 -49.08 57.59
N GLY A 142 -57.56 -50.18 56.93
CA GLY A 142 -56.14 -50.60 56.85
C GLY A 142 -55.58 -51.18 58.14
N ASN A 143 -56.44 -51.74 59.00
CA ASN A 143 -56.07 -52.25 60.33
C ASN A 143 -55.75 -53.75 60.37
N GLY A 144 -56.09 -54.50 59.34
CA GLY A 144 -55.88 -55.94 59.24
C GLY A 144 -54.62 -56.28 58.43
N VAL A 145 -54.66 -57.30 57.58
CA VAL A 145 -53.45 -57.76 56.85
C VAL A 145 -53.81 -57.93 55.39
N GLY A 146 -53.29 -57.04 54.54
CA GLY A 146 -53.49 -57.11 53.09
C GLY A 146 -54.84 -56.56 52.64
N GLU A 147 -55.29 -55.44 53.23
CA GLU A 147 -56.51 -54.76 52.79
C GLU A 147 -56.31 -53.93 51.51
N PHE A 148 -57.40 -53.77 50.75
CA PHE A 148 -57.42 -53.00 49.52
C PHE A 148 -58.36 -51.80 49.57
N ALA A 149 -57.88 -50.63 49.17
CA ALA A 149 -58.71 -49.52 48.71
C ALA A 149 -58.59 -49.42 47.18
N THR A 150 -59.54 -50.02 46.46
CA THR A 150 -59.56 -50.10 45.00
C THR A 150 -60.59 -49.14 44.40
N VAL A 151 -60.12 -48.15 43.66
CA VAL A 151 -60.96 -47.23 42.90
C VAL A 151 -61.28 -47.86 41.54
N GLY A 152 -62.52 -47.72 41.08
CA GLY A 152 -62.94 -48.23 39.77
C GLY A 152 -62.32 -47.48 38.60
N ASP A 153 -62.15 -48.21 37.50
CA ASP A 153 -61.57 -47.73 36.24
C ASP A 153 -62.60 -47.01 35.36
N ILE A 154 -62.11 -46.24 34.39
CA ILE A 154 -62.91 -45.66 33.30
C ILE A 154 -62.39 -46.18 31.95
N THR A 155 -63.21 -46.93 31.22
CA THR A 155 -62.89 -47.42 29.88
C THR A 155 -63.78 -46.75 28.85
N VAL A 156 -63.21 -46.19 27.79
CA VAL A 156 -63.94 -45.60 26.66
C VAL A 156 -63.40 -46.18 25.36
N THR A 157 -64.21 -46.97 24.67
CA THR A 157 -63.85 -47.61 23.39
C THR A 157 -64.82 -47.16 22.30
N ALA A 158 -64.31 -46.57 21.24
CA ALA A 158 -65.06 -46.14 20.06
C ALA A 158 -64.31 -46.50 18.78
N THR A 159 -65.06 -46.76 17.71
CA THR A 159 -64.48 -46.82 16.35
C THR A 159 -64.38 -45.44 15.71
N GLY A 160 -65.17 -44.47 16.18
CA GLY A 160 -65.08 -43.05 15.82
C GLY A 160 -64.36 -42.24 16.91
N ASP A 161 -64.41 -40.91 16.82
CA ASP A 161 -63.70 -40.03 17.75
C ASP A 161 -64.25 -40.09 19.18
N ILE A 162 -63.38 -39.88 20.16
CA ILE A 162 -63.72 -39.53 21.53
C ILE A 162 -63.61 -38.00 21.64
N GLN A 163 -64.74 -37.30 21.81
CA GLN A 163 -64.86 -35.84 21.82
C GLN A 163 -65.57 -35.35 23.09
N LEU A 164 -64.83 -35.18 24.19
CA LEU A 164 -65.43 -34.83 25.49
C LEU A 164 -64.95 -33.47 25.98
N SER A 165 -65.86 -32.51 26.04
CA SER A 165 -65.53 -31.09 26.23
C SER A 165 -65.66 -30.58 27.66
N ALA A 166 -66.05 -31.44 28.61
CA ALA A 166 -66.18 -31.04 30.00
C ALA A 166 -64.82 -30.88 30.69
N ALA A 167 -64.75 -29.98 31.68
CA ALA A 167 -63.63 -29.98 32.62
C ALA A 167 -63.67 -31.27 33.45
N ASN A 168 -62.53 -31.94 33.58
CA ASN A 168 -62.39 -33.28 34.16
C ASN A 168 -63.46 -34.22 33.59
N ALA A 169 -63.55 -34.26 32.26
CA ALA A 169 -64.53 -35.05 31.53
C ALA A 169 -64.52 -36.51 31.95
N LEU A 170 -63.36 -37.05 32.30
CA LEU A 170 -63.17 -38.37 32.93
C LEU A 170 -62.38 -38.19 34.22
N ALA A 171 -62.86 -38.73 35.34
CA ALA A 171 -62.21 -38.57 36.64
C ALA A 171 -62.30 -39.83 37.51
N THR A 172 -61.18 -40.37 37.99
CA THR A 172 -61.24 -41.49 38.95
C THR A 172 -61.35 -40.98 40.39
N GLY A 173 -62.03 -41.75 41.25
CA GLY A 173 -62.18 -41.43 42.67
C GLY A 173 -60.87 -41.55 43.46
N ALA A 174 -60.83 -41.02 44.69
CA ALA A 174 -59.66 -41.15 45.57
C ALA A 174 -59.63 -42.50 46.32
N GLY A 175 -58.44 -43.03 46.57
CA GLY A 175 -58.20 -44.19 47.41
C GLY A 175 -57.66 -43.78 48.78
N GLU A 176 -58.26 -44.23 49.87
CA GLU A 176 -57.88 -43.83 51.23
C GLU A 176 -57.82 -45.02 52.19
N LEU A 177 -56.74 -45.15 52.96
CA LEU A 177 -56.62 -46.02 54.13
C LEU A 177 -56.44 -45.17 55.40
N THR A 178 -57.41 -45.27 56.32
CA THR A 178 -57.55 -44.30 57.42
C THR A 178 -56.73 -44.61 58.69
N ASP A 179 -56.27 -45.84 58.87
CA ASP A 179 -55.56 -46.36 60.06
C ASP A 179 -54.67 -47.56 59.65
N ASP A 180 -53.80 -47.34 58.65
CA ASP A 180 -52.90 -48.26 57.89
C ASP A 180 -51.94 -49.15 58.74
N ALA A 181 -52.32 -49.59 59.94
CA ALA A 181 -51.50 -50.35 60.88
C ALA A 181 -51.19 -51.80 60.45
N GLY A 182 -51.79 -52.27 59.35
CA GLY A 182 -51.56 -53.57 58.74
C GLY A 182 -50.24 -53.69 58.00
N THR A 183 -49.93 -54.90 57.54
CA THR A 183 -48.79 -55.16 56.65
C THR A 183 -49.30 -55.64 55.29
N ASN A 184 -48.67 -55.18 54.20
CA ASN A 184 -49.03 -55.48 52.81
C ASN A 184 -50.38 -54.88 52.34
N ASP A 185 -50.79 -53.75 52.90
CA ASP A 185 -52.00 -53.07 52.44
C ASP A 185 -51.75 -52.37 51.10
N ASN A 186 -52.81 -52.19 50.31
CA ASN A 186 -52.72 -51.72 48.93
C ASN A 186 -53.77 -50.65 48.63
N ILE A 187 -53.34 -49.54 48.05
CA ILE A 187 -54.24 -48.55 47.43
C ILE A 187 -54.09 -48.71 45.92
N ASN A 188 -55.17 -49.12 45.25
CA ASN A 188 -55.23 -49.25 43.80
C ASN A 188 -56.10 -48.12 43.26
N LEU A 189 -55.47 -47.13 42.64
CA LEU A 189 -56.19 -46.06 41.95
C LEU A 189 -56.67 -46.54 40.58
N GLY A 190 -57.80 -46.02 40.11
CA GLY A 190 -58.42 -46.47 38.87
C GLY A 190 -57.69 -45.96 37.63
N ASP A 191 -57.66 -46.80 36.60
CA ASP A 191 -57.10 -46.50 35.28
C ASP A 191 -58.11 -45.72 34.41
N ILE A 192 -57.59 -45.01 33.42
CA ILE A 192 -58.38 -44.41 32.34
C ILE A 192 -57.87 -44.97 31.01
N ALA A 193 -58.70 -45.78 30.34
CA ALA A 193 -58.37 -46.42 29.06
C ALA A 193 -59.24 -45.85 27.93
N LEU A 194 -58.58 -45.31 26.89
CA LEU A 194 -59.21 -44.65 25.75
C LEU A 194 -58.81 -45.34 24.45
N SER A 195 -59.79 -45.66 23.61
CA SER A 195 -59.59 -46.20 22.27
C SER A 195 -60.56 -45.52 21.32
N GLY A 196 -60.08 -44.81 20.31
CA GLY A 196 -60.92 -44.04 19.38
C GLY A 196 -60.32 -43.91 17.97
N ALA A 197 -61.01 -43.22 17.06
CA ALA A 197 -60.37 -42.75 15.82
C ALA A 197 -59.43 -41.57 16.12
N ALA A 198 -59.90 -40.58 16.87
CA ALA A 198 -59.11 -39.53 17.51
C ALA A 198 -59.58 -39.32 18.97
N ILE A 199 -58.73 -38.74 19.83
CA ILE A 199 -59.04 -38.44 21.23
C ILE A 199 -58.80 -36.96 21.47
N SER A 200 -59.86 -36.18 21.70
CA SER A 200 -59.79 -34.75 21.96
C SER A 200 -61.04 -34.24 22.68
N SER A 201 -61.09 -32.94 22.97
CA SER A 201 -62.28 -32.29 23.52
C SER A 201 -63.25 -31.80 22.44
N ASP A 202 -62.79 -31.67 21.19
CA ASP A 202 -63.48 -30.96 20.11
C ASP A 202 -63.43 -31.65 18.74
N GLY A 203 -62.84 -32.84 18.65
CA GLY A 203 -62.66 -33.56 17.38
C GLY A 203 -61.48 -33.09 16.55
N VAL A 204 -60.67 -32.18 17.08
CA VAL A 204 -59.42 -31.70 16.46
C VAL A 204 -58.31 -31.87 17.49
N ASN A 205 -57.78 -30.77 18.07
CA ASN A 205 -56.62 -30.75 18.95
C ASN A 205 -56.91 -30.17 20.34
N GLY A 206 -58.18 -29.92 20.67
CA GLY A 206 -58.55 -29.54 22.02
C GLY A 206 -58.25 -30.67 23.01
N GLN A 207 -57.67 -30.34 24.16
CA GLN A 207 -57.21 -31.35 25.11
C GLN A 207 -58.36 -31.88 25.96
N LEU A 208 -58.58 -33.19 25.91
CA LEU A 208 -59.48 -33.92 26.79
C LEU A 208 -58.96 -33.86 28.23
N GLN A 209 -59.68 -33.18 29.12
CA GLN A 209 -59.27 -33.09 30.52
C GLN A 209 -59.66 -34.36 31.30
N VAL A 210 -58.66 -35.03 31.87
CA VAL A 210 -58.80 -36.17 32.77
C VAL A 210 -58.30 -35.83 34.17
N ALA A 211 -58.78 -36.53 35.19
CA ALA A 211 -58.29 -36.40 36.55
C ALA A 211 -58.13 -37.77 37.21
N PHE A 212 -57.03 -37.98 37.91
CA PHE A 212 -56.80 -39.18 38.68
C PHE A 212 -56.98 -38.88 40.17
N GLY A 213 -57.66 -39.76 40.89
CA GLY A 213 -57.82 -39.61 42.33
C GLY A 213 -56.48 -39.74 43.05
N ASN A 214 -56.37 -39.08 44.20
CA ASN A 214 -55.19 -39.19 45.05
C ASN A 214 -55.24 -40.43 45.94
N ALA A 215 -54.08 -40.94 46.31
CA ALA A 215 -53.92 -41.93 47.37
C ALA A 215 -53.67 -41.22 48.71
N VAL A 216 -54.45 -41.55 49.75
CA VAL A 216 -54.29 -41.05 51.12
C VAL A 216 -54.04 -42.24 52.05
N ARG A 217 -52.97 -42.19 52.84
CA ARG A 217 -52.63 -43.23 53.82
C ARG A 217 -52.17 -42.62 55.14
N ALA A 218 -52.51 -43.26 56.25
CA ALA A 218 -52.19 -42.77 57.59
C ALA A 218 -50.73 -43.04 58.01
N ASN A 219 -50.10 -44.10 57.49
CA ASN A 219 -48.68 -44.38 57.65
C ASN A 219 -48.04 -44.84 56.32
N ALA A 220 -46.78 -45.29 56.31
CA ALA A 220 -46.03 -45.52 55.08
C ALA A 220 -46.05 -46.97 54.58
N ASP A 221 -46.78 -47.87 55.23
CA ASP A 221 -46.65 -49.32 55.00
C ASP A 221 -47.49 -49.84 53.82
N ALA A 222 -48.50 -49.09 53.36
CA ALA A 222 -49.27 -49.43 52.15
C ALA A 222 -48.51 -49.23 50.82
N THR A 223 -48.67 -50.20 49.90
CA THR A 223 -48.25 -50.10 48.50
C THR A 223 -49.26 -49.29 47.68
N ILE A 224 -48.80 -48.32 46.89
CA ILE A 224 -49.66 -47.51 46.02
C ILE A 224 -49.49 -47.99 44.58
N ASN A 225 -50.54 -48.56 44.02
CA ASN A 225 -50.68 -48.80 42.58
C ASN A 225 -51.40 -47.60 41.98
N ARG A 226 -50.69 -46.83 41.16
CA ARG A 226 -51.20 -45.59 40.56
C ARG A 226 -52.08 -45.90 39.36
N GLY A 227 -53.07 -45.04 39.14
CA GLY A 227 -53.94 -45.13 37.96
C GLY A 227 -53.20 -44.69 36.71
N LEU A 228 -53.30 -45.48 35.66
CA LEU A 228 -52.63 -45.27 34.38
C LEU A 228 -53.58 -44.70 33.33
N LEU A 229 -53.05 -43.81 32.49
CA LEU A 229 -53.64 -43.43 31.22
C LEU A 229 -53.17 -44.39 30.12
N THR A 230 -54.10 -45.09 29.48
CA THR A 230 -53.86 -45.80 28.22
C THR A 230 -54.65 -45.11 27.12
N ALA A 231 -54.00 -44.71 26.03
CA ALA A 231 -54.66 -44.04 24.92
C ALA A 231 -54.24 -44.67 23.58
N THR A 232 -55.23 -45.08 22.80
CA THR A 232 -55.03 -45.73 21.51
C THR A 232 -55.90 -45.10 20.42
N THR A 233 -55.32 -44.85 19.25
CA THR A 233 -56.05 -44.32 18.10
C THR A 233 -55.89 -45.19 16.86
N THR A 234 -56.92 -45.20 16.01
CA THR A 234 -56.89 -45.87 14.69
C THR A 234 -57.14 -44.90 13.54
N GLY A 235 -57.11 -43.59 13.80
CA GLY A 235 -57.41 -42.54 12.84
C GLY A 235 -56.31 -42.32 11.80
N GLY A 236 -56.49 -41.28 10.97
CA GLY A 236 -55.56 -40.92 9.91
C GLY A 236 -54.47 -39.96 10.36
N ALA A 237 -53.69 -39.42 9.40
CA ALA A 237 -52.60 -38.48 9.66
C ALA A 237 -53.03 -37.19 10.42
N GLY A 238 -52.08 -36.58 11.12
CA GLY A 238 -52.25 -35.33 11.87
C GLY A 238 -53.24 -35.47 13.03
N ASP A 239 -54.06 -34.44 13.26
CA ASP A 239 -55.02 -34.41 14.36
C ASP A 239 -56.18 -35.43 14.18
N ALA A 240 -56.43 -35.88 12.95
CA ALA A 240 -57.50 -36.84 12.63
C ALA A 240 -57.27 -38.26 13.19
N GLY A 241 -56.07 -38.54 13.68
CA GLY A 241 -55.73 -39.73 14.46
C GLY A 241 -55.00 -39.39 15.76
N GLY A 242 -55.09 -38.13 16.20
CA GLY A 242 -54.30 -37.62 17.30
C GLY A 242 -54.83 -37.98 18.69
N ILE A 243 -53.94 -37.84 19.68
CA ILE A 243 -54.25 -38.05 21.10
C ILE A 243 -53.96 -36.74 21.84
N PHE A 244 -54.99 -36.10 22.37
CA PHE A 244 -54.89 -34.82 23.08
C PHE A 244 -55.52 -34.96 24.47
N VAL A 245 -54.70 -35.11 25.50
CA VAL A 245 -55.15 -35.35 26.89
C VAL A 245 -54.40 -34.44 27.85
N THR A 246 -55.12 -33.85 28.80
CA THR A 246 -54.54 -33.01 29.84
C THR A 246 -55.02 -33.40 31.24
N SER A 247 -54.24 -33.17 32.29
CA SER A 247 -54.69 -33.33 33.68
C SER A 247 -54.25 -32.18 34.58
N ALA A 248 -55.06 -31.86 35.60
CA ALA A 248 -54.67 -30.96 36.69
C ALA A 248 -54.07 -31.70 37.90
N THR A 249 -54.02 -33.03 37.82
CA THR A 249 -53.42 -33.93 38.82
C THR A 249 -52.25 -34.68 38.18
N ASP A 250 -51.39 -35.30 38.98
CA ASP A 250 -50.31 -36.13 38.46
C ASP A 250 -50.87 -37.19 37.50
N MET A 251 -50.22 -37.34 36.34
CA MET A 251 -50.62 -38.28 35.30
C MET A 251 -49.53 -39.32 35.11
N TYR A 252 -49.91 -40.60 35.16
CA TYR A 252 -49.04 -41.74 34.88
C TYR A 252 -49.52 -42.37 33.58
N VAL A 253 -48.68 -42.43 32.56
CA VAL A 253 -49.02 -42.96 31.24
C VAL A 253 -48.56 -44.41 31.15
N GLY A 254 -49.49 -45.30 30.80
CA GLY A 254 -49.28 -46.75 30.75
C GLY A 254 -49.19 -47.35 29.35
N ALA A 255 -49.75 -46.72 28.31
CA ALA A 255 -49.52 -47.09 26.90
C ALA A 255 -50.05 -46.00 25.96
N LEU A 256 -49.28 -45.69 24.91
CA LEU A 256 -49.69 -44.79 23.83
C LEU A 256 -49.50 -45.48 22.48
N ALA A 257 -50.58 -45.66 21.72
CA ALA A 257 -50.50 -46.27 20.39
C ALA A 257 -51.34 -45.52 19.37
N THR A 258 -50.79 -45.30 18.19
CA THR A 258 -51.51 -44.67 17.07
C THR A 258 -51.65 -45.63 15.89
N GLY A 259 -52.41 -45.22 14.87
CA GLY A 259 -52.65 -46.02 13.68
C GLY A 259 -51.38 -46.22 12.84
N VAL A 260 -51.19 -47.44 12.32
CA VAL A 260 -50.03 -47.75 11.47
C VAL A 260 -50.13 -47.08 10.10
N GLY A 261 -49.16 -46.23 9.73
CA GLY A 261 -48.88 -45.87 8.34
C GLY A 261 -48.92 -44.39 7.95
N THR A 262 -49.26 -43.45 8.84
CA THR A 262 -49.18 -41.99 8.57
C THR A 262 -48.96 -41.18 9.86
N ALA A 263 -48.00 -40.26 9.87
CA ALA A 263 -47.66 -39.39 11.03
C ALA A 263 -48.87 -38.70 11.67
N GLN A 264 -49.02 -38.84 12.99
CA GLN A 264 -50.09 -38.26 13.82
C GLN A 264 -49.54 -37.27 14.85
N ASN A 265 -50.43 -36.50 15.47
CA ASN A 265 -50.07 -35.54 16.53
C ASN A 265 -50.54 -36.05 17.89
N LEU A 266 -49.64 -36.07 18.87
CA LEU A 266 -49.95 -36.39 20.25
C LEU A 266 -49.57 -35.22 21.16
N ASN A 267 -50.44 -34.89 22.10
CA ASN A 267 -50.17 -33.98 23.20
C ASN A 267 -50.72 -34.58 24.50
N ILE A 268 -49.81 -34.99 25.37
CA ILE A 268 -50.11 -35.45 26.72
C ILE A 268 -49.56 -34.39 27.68
N SER A 269 -50.44 -33.76 28.46
CA SER A 269 -50.03 -32.66 29.33
C SER A 269 -50.57 -32.73 30.76
N THR A 270 -49.92 -31.98 31.64
CA THR A 270 -50.41 -31.66 32.97
C THR A 270 -50.42 -30.14 33.20
N THR A 271 -51.17 -29.71 34.21
CA THR A 271 -51.34 -28.30 34.57
C THR A 271 -51.22 -28.11 36.08
N GLY A 272 -50.99 -26.88 36.55
CA GLY A 272 -51.00 -26.56 37.98
C GLY A 272 -49.84 -27.12 38.80
N GLY A 273 -48.75 -27.55 38.15
CA GLY A 273 -47.57 -28.14 38.80
C GLY A 273 -47.66 -29.64 39.06
N ALA A 274 -48.64 -30.32 38.47
CA ALA A 274 -48.74 -31.77 38.48
C ALA A 274 -47.65 -32.43 37.62
N ASN A 275 -47.15 -33.59 38.04
CA ASN A 275 -46.12 -34.34 37.34
C ASN A 275 -46.69 -35.20 36.21
N LEU A 276 -45.91 -35.36 35.14
CA LEU A 276 -46.20 -36.29 34.05
C LEU A 276 -45.16 -37.42 34.07
N VAL A 277 -45.61 -38.66 34.25
CA VAL A 277 -44.74 -39.84 34.30
C VAL A 277 -45.14 -40.79 33.18
N VAL A 278 -44.26 -41.01 32.21
CA VAL A 278 -44.39 -42.09 31.22
C VAL A 278 -43.71 -43.32 31.80
N THR A 279 -44.51 -44.35 32.09
CA THR A 279 -44.02 -45.61 32.66
C THR A 279 -43.37 -46.48 31.58
N ASP A 280 -42.71 -47.58 31.96
CA ASP A 280 -42.21 -48.61 31.03
C ASP A 280 -43.40 -49.35 30.40
N ALA A 281 -43.92 -48.73 29.35
CA ALA A 281 -45.20 -48.98 28.72
C ALA A 281 -45.00 -49.60 27.33
N VAL A 282 -46.09 -49.84 26.60
CA VAL A 282 -46.00 -50.31 25.20
C VAL A 282 -46.45 -49.20 24.27
N GLU A 283 -45.52 -48.73 23.44
CA GLU A 283 -45.72 -47.61 22.53
C GLU A 283 -45.77 -48.06 21.07
N THR A 284 -46.57 -47.36 20.26
CA THR A 284 -46.49 -47.45 18.79
C THR A 284 -46.65 -46.06 18.22
N LEU A 285 -45.55 -45.30 18.21
CA LEU A 285 -45.51 -43.87 17.89
C LEU A 285 -44.71 -43.55 16.62
N SER A 286 -44.43 -44.56 15.80
CA SER A 286 -43.51 -44.44 14.65
C SER A 286 -44.01 -43.41 13.62
N GLY A 287 -43.30 -42.29 13.53
CA GLY A 287 -43.60 -41.20 12.60
C GLY A 287 -44.38 -40.04 13.23
N ASP A 288 -44.75 -40.13 14.51
CA ASP A 288 -45.64 -39.16 15.14
C ASP A 288 -44.91 -37.94 15.70
N THR A 289 -45.62 -36.81 15.76
CA THR A 289 -45.18 -35.62 16.49
C THR A 289 -45.73 -35.72 17.91
N VAL A 290 -44.84 -35.98 18.88
CA VAL A 290 -45.22 -36.25 20.27
C VAL A 290 -44.82 -35.08 21.16
N THR A 291 -45.80 -34.50 21.85
CA THR A 291 -45.60 -33.50 22.90
C THR A 291 -45.93 -34.10 24.26
N LEU A 292 -44.95 -34.09 25.16
CA LEU A 292 -45.11 -34.44 26.57
C LEU A 292 -44.89 -33.15 27.38
N ASP A 293 -45.96 -32.62 27.96
CA ASP A 293 -45.94 -31.30 28.60
C ASP A 293 -46.33 -31.37 30.08
N ALA A 294 -45.34 -31.46 30.97
CA ALA A 294 -45.58 -31.41 32.41
C ALA A 294 -45.89 -30.00 32.95
N GLY A 295 -45.89 -28.97 32.09
CA GLY A 295 -46.03 -27.58 32.47
C GLY A 295 -45.02 -27.18 33.56
N ALA A 296 -45.57 -26.71 34.69
CA ALA A 296 -44.78 -26.32 35.88
C ALA A 296 -44.27 -27.51 36.72
N GLY A 297 -44.61 -28.75 36.36
CA GLY A 297 -44.23 -29.98 37.05
C GLY A 297 -42.99 -30.65 36.48
N VAL A 298 -42.71 -31.87 36.98
CA VAL A 298 -41.62 -32.73 36.50
C VAL A 298 -42.14 -33.67 35.41
N LEU A 299 -41.43 -33.74 34.28
CA LEU A 299 -41.58 -34.80 33.29
C LEU A 299 -40.62 -35.95 33.63
N THR A 300 -41.13 -37.16 33.71
CA THR A 300 -40.32 -38.37 33.89
C THR A 300 -40.69 -39.38 32.82
N VAL A 301 -39.70 -39.92 32.11
CA VAL A 301 -39.85 -41.02 31.16
C VAL A 301 -39.02 -42.19 31.65
N ASP A 302 -39.68 -43.15 32.29
CA ASP A 302 -39.08 -44.39 32.78
C ASP A 302 -39.05 -45.50 31.71
N ASP A 303 -39.63 -45.23 30.53
CA ASP A 303 -39.67 -46.15 29.39
C ASP A 303 -38.27 -46.47 28.85
N THR A 304 -37.96 -47.76 28.83
CA THR A 304 -36.67 -48.30 28.38
C THR A 304 -36.51 -48.36 26.86
N ALA A 305 -37.59 -48.14 26.09
CA ALA A 305 -37.62 -48.25 24.64
C ALA A 305 -38.63 -47.30 23.96
N PHE A 306 -38.66 -46.02 24.36
CA PHE A 306 -39.51 -44.98 23.79
C PHE A 306 -39.12 -44.66 22.33
N ALA A 307 -39.75 -45.35 21.38
CA ALA A 307 -39.41 -45.31 19.95
C ALA A 307 -40.38 -44.46 19.12
N LEU A 308 -39.86 -43.40 18.51
CA LEU A 308 -40.61 -42.43 17.70
C LEU A 308 -40.48 -42.69 16.19
N GLY A 309 -39.59 -43.57 15.76
CA GLY A 309 -39.32 -43.80 14.33
C GLY A 309 -38.93 -42.50 13.62
N ALA A 310 -39.63 -42.13 12.54
CA ALA A 310 -39.41 -40.86 11.83
C ALA A 310 -40.06 -39.64 12.51
N GLY A 311 -40.66 -39.83 13.68
CA GLY A 311 -41.38 -38.83 14.46
C GLY A 311 -40.46 -37.92 15.28
N SER A 312 -41.05 -36.88 15.87
CA SER A 312 -40.38 -35.87 16.68
C SER A 312 -40.89 -35.84 18.12
N LEU A 313 -40.05 -35.36 19.03
CA LEU A 313 -40.35 -35.21 20.46
C LEU A 313 -40.28 -33.74 20.87
N THR A 314 -41.28 -33.27 21.60
CA THR A 314 -41.23 -32.04 22.38
C THR A 314 -41.50 -32.38 23.83
N ALA A 315 -40.52 -32.13 24.70
CA ALA A 315 -40.61 -32.34 26.13
C ALA A 315 -40.62 -30.99 26.85
N VAL A 316 -41.68 -30.74 27.61
CA VAL A 316 -41.84 -29.54 28.43
C VAL A 316 -41.92 -29.95 29.89
N GLY A 317 -41.13 -29.30 30.74
CA GLY A 317 -41.20 -29.46 32.18
C GLY A 317 -40.22 -28.52 32.85
N GLU A 318 -40.51 -28.11 34.08
CA GLU A 318 -39.52 -27.37 34.87
C GLU A 318 -38.35 -28.26 35.30
N GLU A 319 -38.51 -29.57 35.12
CA GLU A 319 -37.47 -30.59 35.19
C GLU A 319 -37.85 -31.74 34.24
N ILE A 320 -36.87 -32.33 33.54
CA ILE A 320 -37.06 -33.44 32.59
C ILE A 320 -36.10 -34.56 32.97
N ASN A 321 -36.63 -35.75 33.25
CA ASN A 321 -35.83 -36.93 33.57
C ASN A 321 -36.13 -38.06 32.57
N PHE A 322 -35.11 -38.55 31.87
CA PHE A 322 -35.16 -39.73 31.00
C PHE A 322 -34.46 -40.91 31.69
N ASN A 323 -35.21 -41.64 32.52
CA ASN A 323 -34.70 -42.70 33.38
C ASN A 323 -34.65 -44.09 32.71
N GLY A 324 -35.13 -44.22 31.47
CA GLY A 324 -35.16 -45.48 30.71
C GLY A 324 -33.79 -46.11 30.42
N GLY A 325 -32.70 -45.37 30.69
CA GLY A 325 -31.33 -45.80 30.43
C GLY A 325 -30.80 -45.31 29.08
N ALA A 326 -29.53 -45.62 28.79
CA ALA A 326 -28.87 -45.09 27.62
C ALA A 326 -29.52 -45.53 26.30
N GLY A 327 -29.81 -44.57 25.42
CA GLY A 327 -30.48 -44.78 24.13
C GLY A 327 -31.95 -45.22 24.24
N SER A 328 -32.61 -45.05 25.39
CA SER A 328 -34.01 -45.44 25.56
C SER A 328 -34.97 -44.57 24.73
N ILE A 329 -34.62 -43.32 24.47
CA ILE A 329 -35.37 -42.42 23.58
C ILE A 329 -34.75 -42.48 22.19
N SER A 330 -35.50 -42.97 21.19
CA SER A 330 -34.94 -43.20 19.85
C SER A 330 -35.85 -42.71 18.71
N GLY A 331 -35.23 -42.18 17.65
CA GLY A 331 -35.93 -41.71 16.45
C GLY A 331 -35.00 -41.02 15.46
N THR A 332 -35.57 -40.51 14.36
CA THR A 332 -34.84 -39.74 13.34
C THR A 332 -35.43 -38.34 13.10
N GLY A 333 -36.48 -37.95 13.82
CA GLY A 333 -37.01 -36.59 13.77
C GLY A 333 -36.24 -35.64 14.70
N SER A 334 -36.85 -34.51 15.05
CA SER A 334 -36.26 -33.51 15.96
C SER A 334 -36.66 -33.76 17.40
N VAL A 335 -35.78 -33.37 18.34
CA VAL A 335 -36.07 -33.35 19.78
C VAL A 335 -36.02 -31.91 20.28
N VAL A 336 -37.01 -31.47 21.05
CA VAL A 336 -37.04 -30.16 21.70
C VAL A 336 -37.25 -30.33 23.20
N LEU A 337 -36.33 -29.81 24.02
CA LEU A 337 -36.34 -29.90 25.48
C LEU A 337 -36.33 -28.50 26.08
N HIS A 338 -37.33 -28.13 26.89
CA HIS A 338 -37.41 -26.77 27.43
C HIS A 338 -38.37 -26.61 28.61
N ALA A 339 -38.12 -25.60 29.46
CA ALA A 339 -38.95 -25.29 30.63
C ALA A 339 -40.20 -24.47 30.28
N SER A 340 -41.36 -24.78 30.86
CA SER A 340 -42.62 -24.07 30.53
C SER A 340 -42.56 -22.58 30.85
N ASN A 341 -41.82 -22.23 31.90
CA ASN A 341 -41.58 -20.86 32.32
C ASN A 341 -40.32 -20.27 31.64
N ILE A 342 -40.50 -19.15 30.95
CA ILE A 342 -39.43 -18.42 30.25
C ILE A 342 -38.31 -17.91 31.17
N ALA A 343 -38.54 -17.81 32.49
CA ALA A 343 -37.58 -17.35 33.48
C ALA A 343 -36.85 -18.49 34.21
N THR A 344 -37.12 -19.75 33.87
CA THR A 344 -36.46 -20.90 34.46
C THR A 344 -35.11 -21.12 33.81
N ASN A 345 -34.05 -21.09 34.62
CA ASN A 345 -32.70 -21.38 34.15
C ASN A 345 -32.59 -22.82 33.66
N VAL A 346 -31.71 -23.05 32.70
CA VAL A 346 -31.45 -24.38 32.14
C VAL A 346 -30.01 -24.76 32.44
N ARG A 347 -29.78 -26.02 32.81
CA ARG A 347 -28.46 -26.58 33.03
C ARG A 347 -28.30 -27.85 32.19
N VAL A 348 -27.14 -28.02 31.57
CA VAL A 348 -26.91 -29.13 30.62
C VAL A 348 -25.60 -29.85 30.94
N GLY A 349 -25.67 -31.17 31.09
CA GLY A 349 -24.52 -32.06 31.31
C GLY A 349 -24.12 -32.26 32.77
N ASP A 350 -24.89 -31.77 33.74
CA ASP A 350 -24.56 -32.03 35.15
C ASP A 350 -24.76 -33.53 35.47
N SER A 351 -23.96 -34.06 36.41
CA SER A 351 -24.08 -35.46 36.84
C SER A 351 -25.36 -35.80 37.62
N ALA A 352 -26.08 -34.78 38.11
CA ALA A 352 -27.35 -34.92 38.84
C ALA A 352 -28.15 -33.62 38.79
N GLY A 353 -29.48 -33.72 38.77
CA GLY A 353 -30.39 -32.55 38.79
C GLY A 353 -30.44 -31.82 40.13
N ALA A 354 -30.88 -30.56 40.09
CA ALA A 354 -30.99 -29.64 41.20
C ALA A 354 -32.34 -28.92 41.20
N ALA A 355 -32.93 -28.69 42.37
CA ALA A 355 -34.24 -28.06 42.45
C ALA A 355 -34.25 -26.61 41.93
N GLY A 356 -35.28 -26.24 41.16
CA GLY A 356 -35.60 -24.86 40.79
C GLY A 356 -34.99 -24.37 39.46
N ARG A 357 -34.55 -25.31 38.61
CA ARG A 357 -34.09 -25.10 37.22
C ARG A 357 -34.49 -26.34 36.42
N LEU A 358 -34.45 -26.24 35.09
CA LEU A 358 -34.48 -27.41 34.21
C LEU A 358 -33.07 -27.97 34.10
N ASP A 359 -32.86 -29.19 34.59
CA ASP A 359 -31.64 -29.93 34.38
C ASP A 359 -31.82 -30.93 33.24
N ILE A 360 -30.89 -30.91 32.29
CA ILE A 360 -30.68 -31.96 31.30
C ILE A 360 -29.35 -32.61 31.67
N THR A 361 -29.41 -33.64 32.50
CA THR A 361 -28.21 -34.29 33.06
C THR A 361 -27.49 -35.14 32.00
N ASP A 362 -26.28 -35.60 32.32
CA ASP A 362 -25.58 -36.60 31.50
C ASP A 362 -26.41 -37.88 31.29
N THR A 363 -27.25 -38.24 32.26
CA THR A 363 -28.15 -39.40 32.14
C THR A 363 -29.23 -39.13 31.10
N ASP A 364 -29.79 -37.92 31.10
CA ASP A 364 -30.83 -37.51 30.15
C ASP A 364 -30.26 -37.42 28.73
N LEU A 365 -29.06 -36.86 28.57
CA LEU A 365 -28.36 -36.82 27.29
C LEU A 365 -28.03 -38.23 26.78
N ALA A 366 -27.55 -39.12 27.66
CA ALA A 366 -27.24 -40.50 27.29
C ALA A 366 -28.50 -41.31 26.91
N ALA A 367 -29.67 -40.95 27.42
CA ALA A 367 -30.94 -41.58 27.07
C ALA A 367 -31.37 -41.29 25.63
N LEU A 368 -30.92 -40.18 25.04
CA LEU A 368 -31.13 -39.87 23.62
C LEU A 368 -30.21 -40.73 22.75
N ALA A 369 -30.79 -41.59 21.91
CA ALA A 369 -30.03 -42.36 20.94
C ALA A 369 -29.54 -41.47 19.78
N GLY A 370 -28.36 -41.77 19.24
CA GLY A 370 -27.88 -41.12 18.02
C GLY A 370 -28.77 -41.40 16.80
N GLY A 371 -28.90 -40.42 15.91
CA GLY A 371 -29.65 -40.48 14.65
C GLY A 371 -30.78 -39.46 14.51
N PHE A 372 -30.99 -38.58 15.49
CA PHE A 372 -31.98 -37.50 15.41
C PHE A 372 -31.56 -36.44 14.39
N ALA A 373 -32.54 -35.82 13.73
CA ALA A 373 -32.28 -34.72 12.78
C ALA A 373 -31.73 -33.45 13.46
N GLY A 374 -31.87 -33.36 14.78
CA GLY A 374 -31.34 -32.28 15.61
C GLY A 374 -32.03 -32.24 16.98
N ILE A 375 -31.31 -31.76 17.97
CA ILE A 375 -31.76 -31.57 19.34
C ILE A 375 -31.77 -30.07 19.61
N THR A 376 -32.86 -29.53 20.11
CA THR A 376 -32.97 -28.15 20.60
C THR A 376 -33.15 -28.18 22.11
N ILE A 377 -32.28 -27.49 22.85
CA ILE A 377 -32.42 -27.29 24.29
C ILE A 377 -32.66 -25.81 24.56
N GLY A 378 -33.76 -25.49 25.22
CA GLY A 378 -34.21 -24.12 25.46
C GLY A 378 -35.29 -23.65 24.47
N ARG A 379 -35.57 -22.35 24.49
CA ARG A 379 -36.63 -21.71 23.71
C ARG A 379 -36.33 -20.23 23.48
N ALA A 380 -36.74 -19.73 22.32
CA ALA A 380 -36.29 -18.44 21.79
C ALA A 380 -36.76 -17.22 22.62
N ASP A 381 -37.89 -17.35 23.32
CA ASP A 381 -38.46 -16.30 24.17
C ASP A 381 -38.02 -16.38 25.63
N SER A 382 -37.12 -17.32 25.98
CA SER A 382 -36.59 -17.44 27.33
C SER A 382 -35.72 -16.22 27.68
N THR A 383 -35.98 -15.64 28.85
CA THR A 383 -35.16 -14.59 29.46
C THR A 383 -34.21 -15.14 30.51
N ALA A 384 -34.13 -16.46 30.63
CA ALA A 384 -33.29 -17.15 31.61
C ALA A 384 -31.87 -17.36 31.06
N THR A 385 -31.01 -17.96 31.88
CA THR A 385 -29.67 -18.37 31.46
C THR A 385 -29.64 -19.88 31.24
N LEU A 386 -29.02 -20.31 30.14
CA LEU A 386 -28.60 -21.69 29.93
C LEU A 386 -27.13 -21.83 30.35
N THR A 387 -26.79 -22.83 31.15
CA THR A 387 -25.41 -23.10 31.56
C THR A 387 -25.02 -24.53 31.21
N THR A 388 -23.84 -24.73 30.62
CA THR A 388 -23.27 -26.07 30.38
C THR A 388 -22.38 -26.51 31.53
N ASP A 389 -22.15 -27.82 31.67
CA ASP A 389 -21.28 -28.38 32.72
C ASP A 389 -19.80 -28.01 32.54
N ALA A 390 -19.11 -27.86 33.66
CA ALA A 390 -17.70 -27.51 33.74
C ALA A 390 -16.75 -28.61 33.25
N LEU A 391 -17.18 -29.88 33.22
CA LEU A 391 -16.41 -30.97 32.62
C LEU A 391 -16.61 -31.08 31.10
N GLY A 392 -17.57 -30.32 30.55
CA GLY A 392 -17.96 -30.30 29.15
C GLY A 392 -19.06 -31.32 28.82
N VAL A 393 -19.73 -31.10 27.70
CA VAL A 393 -20.91 -31.85 27.25
C VAL A 393 -20.64 -32.42 25.86
N LEU A 394 -21.02 -33.69 25.64
CA LEU A 394 -20.94 -34.37 24.35
C LEU A 394 -22.35 -34.70 23.83
N PHE A 395 -22.63 -34.26 22.60
CA PHE A 395 -23.85 -34.59 21.87
C PHE A 395 -23.56 -35.56 20.72
N THR A 396 -24.46 -36.52 20.51
CA THR A 396 -24.35 -37.48 19.40
C THR A 396 -24.88 -36.95 18.08
N ASP A 397 -25.75 -35.94 18.13
CA ASP A 397 -26.48 -35.36 17.01
C ASP A 397 -26.25 -33.85 16.94
N ALA A 398 -26.77 -33.22 15.89
CA ALA A 398 -26.73 -31.76 15.77
C ALA A 398 -27.47 -31.10 16.94
N ILE A 399 -26.89 -30.06 17.53
CA ILE A 399 -27.41 -29.40 18.74
C ILE A 399 -27.67 -27.91 18.48
N THR A 400 -28.83 -27.45 18.93
CA THR A 400 -29.17 -26.02 19.06
C THR A 400 -29.42 -25.70 20.53
N LEU A 401 -28.61 -24.83 21.11
CA LEU A 401 -28.88 -24.22 22.41
C LEU A 401 -29.60 -22.90 22.18
N GLU A 402 -30.85 -22.81 22.61
CA GLU A 402 -31.78 -21.75 22.22
C GLU A 402 -32.19 -20.87 23.41
N MET A 403 -31.69 -19.64 23.44
CA MET A 403 -31.94 -18.59 24.42
C MET A 403 -31.95 -17.20 23.75
N SER A 404 -32.59 -17.03 22.58
CA SER A 404 -32.52 -15.76 21.81
C SER A 404 -32.90 -14.48 22.57
N ALA A 405 -33.57 -14.56 23.73
CA ALA A 405 -33.87 -13.44 24.63
C ALA A 405 -33.12 -13.45 25.98
N GLY A 406 -32.19 -14.39 26.17
CA GLY A 406 -31.37 -14.61 27.36
C GLY A 406 -29.91 -14.93 27.01
N ASP A 407 -29.13 -15.41 27.99
CA ASP A 407 -27.70 -15.69 27.83
C ASP A 407 -27.39 -17.19 27.87
N ILE A 408 -26.31 -17.60 27.19
CA ILE A 408 -25.71 -18.93 27.32
C ILE A 408 -24.37 -18.78 28.05
N VAL A 409 -24.15 -19.54 29.11
CA VAL A 409 -22.89 -19.60 29.86
C VAL A 409 -22.21 -20.94 29.59
N LEU A 410 -20.98 -20.90 29.12
CA LEU A 410 -20.15 -22.07 28.85
C LEU A 410 -19.15 -22.28 29.99
N GLU A 411 -19.46 -23.14 30.96
CA GLU A 411 -18.51 -23.49 32.03
C GLU A 411 -17.50 -24.55 31.57
N GLY A 412 -17.78 -25.25 30.48
CA GLY A 412 -16.92 -26.27 29.88
C GLY A 412 -17.13 -26.40 28.37
N ASN A 413 -16.55 -27.44 27.79
CA ASN A 413 -16.56 -27.62 26.33
C ASN A 413 -17.92 -28.10 25.81
N VAL A 414 -18.26 -27.75 24.57
CA VAL A 414 -19.43 -28.28 23.84
C VAL A 414 -18.95 -29.05 22.63
N LEU A 415 -19.16 -30.37 22.64
CA LEU A 415 -18.68 -31.28 21.59
C LEU A 415 -19.86 -31.95 20.89
N THR A 416 -19.74 -32.19 19.59
CA THR A 416 -20.60 -33.13 18.85
C THR A 416 -19.79 -34.24 18.20
N ALA A 417 -20.46 -35.33 17.87
CA ALA A 417 -19.89 -36.49 17.19
C ALA A 417 -19.66 -36.30 15.67
N GLY A 418 -19.32 -35.09 15.20
CA GLY A 418 -19.24 -34.77 13.75
C GLY A 418 -20.41 -33.94 13.21
N GLU A 419 -21.24 -33.38 14.09
CA GLU A 419 -22.54 -32.79 13.76
C GLU A 419 -22.60 -31.28 14.07
N ALA A 420 -23.56 -30.58 13.50
CA ALA A 420 -23.63 -29.11 13.61
C ALA A 420 -23.90 -28.62 15.04
N ILE A 421 -23.36 -27.45 15.39
CA ILE A 421 -23.58 -26.77 16.67
C ILE A 421 -24.14 -25.37 16.41
N THR A 422 -25.25 -25.01 17.03
CA THR A 422 -25.83 -23.67 16.98
C THR A 422 -26.09 -23.15 18.38
N LEU A 423 -25.58 -21.97 18.72
CA LEU A 423 -25.88 -21.27 19.97
C LEU A 423 -26.61 -19.98 19.62
N ASN A 424 -27.84 -19.85 20.09
CA ASN A 424 -28.67 -18.67 19.89
C ASN A 424 -28.89 -17.98 21.23
N ALA A 425 -28.29 -16.81 21.42
CA ALA A 425 -28.36 -16.05 22.66
C ALA A 425 -28.24 -14.54 22.42
N VAL A 426 -28.58 -13.75 23.43
CA VAL A 426 -28.21 -12.34 23.51
C VAL A 426 -26.68 -12.23 23.69
N GLY A 427 -26.14 -12.94 24.67
CA GLY A 427 -24.71 -13.09 24.92
C GLY A 427 -24.31 -14.54 25.17
N ILE A 428 -23.07 -14.86 24.83
CA ILE A 428 -22.42 -16.15 25.12
C ILE A 428 -21.26 -15.85 26.08
N GLU A 429 -21.37 -16.26 27.34
CA GLU A 429 -20.38 -16.00 28.37
C GLU A 429 -19.49 -17.22 28.59
N LEU A 430 -18.18 -17.05 28.66
CA LEU A 430 -17.22 -18.10 29.01
C LEU A 430 -17.06 -18.12 30.54
N GLY A 431 -17.61 -19.14 31.20
CA GLY A 431 -17.60 -19.28 32.66
C GLY A 431 -16.47 -20.15 33.23
N ALA A 432 -15.64 -20.76 32.36
CA ALA A 432 -14.58 -21.68 32.77
C ALA A 432 -13.28 -20.96 33.17
N VAL A 433 -12.37 -21.65 33.86
CA VAL A 433 -10.97 -21.20 34.06
C VAL A 433 -10.06 -22.10 33.23
N GLY A 434 -9.30 -21.53 32.29
CA GLY A 434 -8.22 -22.26 31.59
C GLY A 434 -8.54 -22.81 30.18
N GLY A 435 -9.75 -22.59 29.64
CA GLY A 435 -10.08 -22.81 28.23
C GLY A 435 -11.46 -23.42 27.98
N VAL A 436 -12.19 -22.87 27.00
CA VAL A 436 -13.49 -23.36 26.52
C VAL A 436 -13.38 -23.69 25.03
N SER A 437 -13.86 -24.87 24.64
CA SER A 437 -13.88 -25.33 23.25
C SER A 437 -15.30 -25.64 22.78
N ILE A 438 -15.64 -25.20 21.57
CA ILE A 438 -16.83 -25.65 20.82
C ILE A 438 -16.30 -26.45 19.63
N ASP A 439 -16.60 -27.73 19.56
CA ASP A 439 -15.95 -28.64 18.63
C ASP A 439 -16.93 -29.60 17.95
N ALA A 440 -17.11 -29.42 16.64
CA ALA A 440 -17.94 -30.26 15.80
C ALA A 440 -17.19 -31.48 15.24
N THR A 441 -15.93 -31.71 15.63
CA THR A 441 -15.07 -32.78 15.09
C THR A 441 -14.90 -33.98 16.03
N ASN A 442 -15.59 -34.00 17.17
CA ASN A 442 -15.43 -35.02 18.21
C ASN A 442 -13.98 -35.16 18.70
N GLY A 443 -13.34 -34.04 19.07
CA GLY A 443 -11.93 -34.04 19.48
C GLY A 443 -10.97 -34.45 18.34
N GLY A 444 -11.36 -34.22 17.08
CA GLY A 444 -10.61 -34.57 15.88
C GLY A 444 -10.91 -35.95 15.27
N ALA A 445 -11.80 -36.76 15.85
CA ALA A 445 -12.16 -38.07 15.29
C ALA A 445 -12.94 -37.96 13.96
N ALA A 446 -13.71 -36.88 13.77
CA ALA A 446 -14.41 -36.54 12.54
C ALA A 446 -13.78 -35.27 11.92
N ALA A 447 -12.61 -35.42 11.30
CA ALA A 447 -11.78 -34.30 10.83
C ALA A 447 -12.50 -33.28 9.90
N ALA A 448 -13.51 -33.74 9.15
CA ALA A 448 -14.32 -32.83 8.33
C ALA A 448 -15.17 -31.87 9.17
N GLY A 449 -15.61 -32.29 10.36
CA GLY A 449 -16.52 -31.55 11.22
C GLY A 449 -17.84 -31.20 10.54
N ALA A 450 -18.50 -30.17 11.08
CA ALA A 450 -19.76 -29.62 10.61
C ALA A 450 -19.85 -28.13 10.96
N ASN A 451 -20.89 -27.46 10.50
CA ASN A 451 -21.04 -26.02 10.70
C ASN A 451 -21.24 -25.66 12.17
N ILE A 452 -20.61 -24.58 12.60
CA ILE A 452 -20.78 -23.98 13.93
C ILE A 452 -21.30 -22.56 13.77
N VAL A 453 -22.40 -22.24 14.45
CA VAL A 453 -23.03 -20.90 14.41
C VAL A 453 -23.14 -20.34 15.82
N LEU A 454 -22.57 -19.15 16.02
CA LEU A 454 -22.55 -18.43 17.30
C LEU A 454 -23.34 -17.12 17.16
N ASN A 455 -24.65 -17.21 17.39
CA ASN A 455 -25.56 -16.06 17.38
C ASN A 455 -25.58 -15.44 18.77
N GLY A 456 -24.74 -14.42 18.98
CA GLY A 456 -24.59 -13.71 20.24
C GLY A 456 -23.17 -13.16 20.37
N ALA A 457 -22.98 -12.10 21.16
CA ALA A 457 -21.62 -11.64 21.47
C ALA A 457 -21.00 -12.61 22.49
N THR A 458 -19.84 -13.17 22.15
CA THR A 458 -19.06 -14.01 23.07
C THR A 458 -18.20 -13.12 23.97
N ALA A 459 -18.30 -13.30 25.28
CA ALA A 459 -17.62 -12.52 26.31
C ALA A 459 -16.98 -13.43 27.37
N ASP A 460 -15.97 -12.88 28.04
CA ASP A 460 -15.28 -13.49 29.18
C ASP A 460 -15.14 -12.42 30.26
N ALA A 461 -16.13 -12.32 31.14
CA ALA A 461 -16.13 -11.37 32.24
C ALA A 461 -14.99 -11.65 33.24
N GLY A 462 -14.53 -12.90 33.32
CA GLY A 462 -13.38 -13.32 34.14
C GLY A 462 -12.04 -12.84 33.61
N ASN A 463 -11.94 -12.64 32.28
CA ASN A 463 -10.71 -12.40 31.54
C ASN A 463 -9.64 -13.48 31.81
N ASP A 464 -10.05 -14.74 31.94
CA ASP A 464 -9.19 -15.88 32.27
C ASP A 464 -9.42 -17.13 31.39
N SER A 465 -10.27 -17.01 30.37
CA SER A 465 -10.57 -18.07 29.41
C SER A 465 -9.86 -17.90 28.08
N SER A 466 -9.35 -19.01 27.54
CA SER A 466 -9.07 -19.14 26.10
C SER A 466 -10.28 -19.72 25.39
N PHE A 467 -10.44 -19.43 24.10
CA PHE A 467 -11.61 -19.87 23.33
C PHE A 467 -11.18 -20.56 22.05
N THR A 468 -11.60 -21.81 21.87
CA THR A 468 -11.37 -22.58 20.65
C THR A 468 -12.70 -22.93 19.99
N VAL A 469 -12.82 -22.69 18.68
CA VAL A 469 -13.97 -23.14 17.90
C VAL A 469 -13.46 -23.95 16.72
N ASN A 470 -13.90 -25.21 16.63
CA ASN A 470 -13.43 -26.16 15.64
C ASN A 470 -14.59 -26.79 14.86
N ALA A 471 -14.87 -26.22 13.68
CA ALA A 471 -15.83 -26.72 12.70
C ALA A 471 -15.22 -27.78 11.76
N GLY A 472 -13.91 -28.09 11.89
CA GLY A 472 -13.20 -29.04 11.04
C GLY A 472 -12.91 -28.51 9.62
N THR A 473 -12.31 -29.37 8.77
CA THR A 473 -11.84 -28.95 7.43
C THR A 473 -12.95 -28.80 6.39
N GLY A 474 -14.18 -29.21 6.72
CA GLY A 474 -15.35 -29.18 5.83
C GLY A 474 -16.52 -28.33 6.36
N GLY A 475 -16.52 -27.95 7.64
CA GLY A 475 -17.53 -27.07 8.21
C GLY A 475 -17.24 -25.59 7.98
N THR A 476 -18.28 -24.76 8.04
CA THR A 476 -18.19 -23.30 8.12
C THR A 476 -18.35 -22.82 9.57
N LEU A 477 -17.86 -21.63 9.86
CA LEU A 477 -17.94 -21.03 11.19
C LEU A 477 -18.49 -19.59 11.11
N ASP A 478 -19.66 -19.36 11.68
CA ASP A 478 -20.27 -18.02 11.77
C ASP A 478 -20.05 -17.44 13.16
N LEU A 479 -19.34 -16.30 13.24
CA LEU A 479 -18.97 -15.65 14.50
C LEU A 479 -19.58 -14.25 14.65
N GLY A 480 -20.22 -14.01 15.79
CA GLY A 480 -20.48 -12.67 16.31
C GLY A 480 -19.21 -11.98 16.85
N ASN A 481 -19.38 -10.95 17.68
CA ASN A 481 -18.25 -10.37 18.42
C ASN A 481 -17.67 -11.41 19.39
N VAL A 482 -16.36 -11.46 19.55
CA VAL A 482 -15.70 -12.34 20.53
C VAL A 482 -14.68 -11.53 21.33
N VAL A 483 -14.84 -11.51 22.65
CA VAL A 483 -13.90 -10.87 23.58
C VAL A 483 -13.56 -11.88 24.68
N THR A 484 -12.28 -12.20 24.81
CA THR A 484 -11.77 -13.21 25.73
C THR A 484 -10.61 -12.67 26.56
N GLY A 485 -10.34 -13.28 27.70
CA GLY A 485 -9.16 -12.97 28.50
C GLY A 485 -7.86 -13.43 27.84
N LEU A 486 -7.86 -14.66 27.34
CA LEU A 486 -6.68 -15.34 26.80
C LEU A 486 -6.79 -15.54 25.28
N GLY A 487 -6.07 -16.52 24.72
CA GLY A 487 -6.00 -16.73 23.27
C GLY A 487 -7.28 -17.24 22.63
N GLN A 488 -7.41 -17.01 21.33
CA GLN A 488 -8.55 -17.42 20.50
C GLN A 488 -8.05 -18.27 19.32
N THR A 489 -8.73 -19.36 19.02
CA THR A 489 -8.39 -20.22 17.87
C THR A 489 -9.66 -20.66 17.15
N TYR A 490 -9.72 -20.40 15.85
CA TYR A 490 -10.86 -20.71 15.00
C TYR A 490 -10.41 -21.64 13.88
N ILE A 491 -11.05 -22.79 13.73
CA ILE A 491 -10.69 -23.81 12.74
C ILE A 491 -11.94 -24.15 11.92
N ALA A 492 -11.91 -23.84 10.63
CA ALA A 492 -12.99 -24.14 9.70
C ALA A 492 -12.48 -24.20 8.25
N ASN A 493 -13.30 -24.65 7.29
CA ASN A 493 -13.01 -24.39 5.89
C ASN A 493 -13.09 -22.89 5.58
N ASN A 494 -14.18 -22.28 6.04
CA ASN A 494 -14.50 -20.86 5.91
C ASN A 494 -14.96 -20.30 7.26
N ILE A 495 -14.48 -19.12 7.61
CA ILE A 495 -14.75 -18.42 8.87
C ILE A 495 -15.38 -17.07 8.53
N ASP A 496 -16.66 -16.93 8.84
CA ASP A 496 -17.47 -15.75 8.56
C ASP A 496 -17.51 -14.83 9.80
N LEU A 497 -16.86 -13.67 9.69
CA LEU A 497 -16.75 -12.70 10.76
C LEU A 497 -17.90 -11.68 10.70
N ASN A 498 -19.05 -12.06 11.25
CA ASN A 498 -20.25 -11.21 11.34
C ASN A 498 -20.15 -10.14 12.45
N GLY A 499 -19.26 -10.31 13.43
CA GLY A 499 -18.92 -9.31 14.45
C GLY A 499 -17.95 -8.23 13.97
N THR A 500 -17.90 -7.11 14.69
CA THR A 500 -16.94 -6.00 14.49
C THR A 500 -15.70 -6.11 15.39
N THR A 501 -15.70 -6.96 16.40
CA THR A 501 -14.61 -7.07 17.40
C THR A 501 -14.24 -8.51 17.72
N TYR A 502 -12.94 -8.82 17.63
CA TYR A 502 -12.31 -10.08 18.02
C TYR A 502 -11.08 -9.76 18.88
N GLN A 503 -11.19 -9.95 20.20
CA GLN A 503 -10.22 -9.40 21.14
C GLN A 503 -9.75 -10.40 22.20
N SER A 504 -8.45 -10.41 22.47
CA SER A 504 -7.85 -10.98 23.69
C SER A 504 -7.39 -9.85 24.60
N THR A 505 -7.88 -9.78 25.84
CA THR A 505 -7.71 -8.61 26.73
C THR A 505 -6.52 -8.70 27.69
N THR A 506 -5.99 -9.91 27.96
CA THR A 506 -4.91 -10.11 28.93
C THR A 506 -3.62 -10.63 28.28
N SER A 507 -3.65 -11.80 27.65
CA SER A 507 -2.55 -12.33 26.84
C SER A 507 -3.01 -13.57 26.08
N GLY A 508 -2.64 -13.66 24.80
CA GLY A 508 -2.96 -14.78 23.95
C GLY A 508 -3.04 -14.40 22.48
N ALA A 509 -2.55 -15.29 21.63
CA ALA A 509 -2.66 -15.15 20.20
C ALA A 509 -4.12 -15.32 19.73
N ILE A 510 -4.45 -14.71 18.60
CA ILE A 510 -5.70 -14.92 17.86
C ILE A 510 -5.35 -15.58 16.54
N THR A 511 -5.94 -16.74 16.26
CA THR A 511 -5.56 -17.55 15.11
C THR A 511 -6.79 -17.99 14.31
N PHE A 512 -6.76 -17.73 13.00
CA PHE A 512 -7.77 -18.12 12.02
C PHE A 512 -7.21 -19.20 11.07
N ASN A 513 -7.69 -20.43 11.26
CA ASN A 513 -7.35 -21.61 10.49
C ASN A 513 -8.46 -21.94 9.48
N GLY A 514 -8.51 -21.17 8.39
CA GLY A 514 -9.52 -21.25 7.34
C GLY A 514 -9.49 -20.00 6.46
N THR A 515 -10.20 -19.99 5.34
CA THR A 515 -10.49 -18.73 4.63
C THR A 515 -11.34 -17.84 5.52
N VAL A 516 -11.12 -16.53 5.49
CA VAL A 516 -11.88 -15.57 6.29
C VAL A 516 -12.71 -14.66 5.38
N ASP A 517 -14.01 -14.54 5.65
CA ASP A 517 -14.90 -13.54 5.04
C ASP A 517 -15.33 -12.50 6.08
N LEU A 518 -15.34 -11.23 5.68
CA LEU A 518 -15.70 -10.09 6.52
C LEU A 518 -17.12 -9.60 6.20
N ASP A 519 -18.12 -10.25 6.78
CA ASP A 519 -19.54 -10.06 6.46
C ASP A 519 -20.28 -8.98 7.28
N ASN A 520 -19.62 -8.31 8.23
CA ASN A 520 -20.31 -7.33 9.10
C ASN A 520 -20.71 -6.00 8.41
N GLY A 521 -20.20 -5.71 7.19
CA GLY A 521 -20.50 -4.49 6.43
C GLY A 521 -19.93 -3.17 7.01
N GLY A 522 -19.10 -3.25 8.04
CA GLY A 522 -18.47 -2.17 8.77
C GLY A 522 -16.96 -2.40 8.96
N THR A 523 -16.44 -2.09 10.16
CA THR A 523 -15.02 -2.29 10.51
C THR A 523 -14.86 -3.50 11.42
N THR A 524 -14.14 -4.51 10.95
CA THR A 524 -13.67 -5.65 11.73
C THR A 524 -12.36 -5.29 12.42
N THR A 525 -12.31 -5.41 13.74
CA THR A 525 -11.08 -5.22 14.53
C THR A 525 -10.65 -6.55 15.13
N VAL A 526 -9.41 -6.96 14.88
CA VAL A 526 -8.75 -8.07 15.56
C VAL A 526 -7.62 -7.52 16.42
N GLN A 527 -7.69 -7.75 17.73
CA GLN A 527 -6.79 -7.12 18.68
C GLN A 527 -6.34 -8.08 19.77
N THR A 528 -5.05 -8.14 20.04
CA THR A 528 -4.51 -8.74 21.25
C THR A 528 -4.16 -7.66 22.28
N ALA A 529 -3.91 -8.07 23.52
CA ALA A 529 -3.48 -7.15 24.59
C ALA A 529 -2.10 -6.54 24.29
N GLY A 530 -1.29 -7.20 23.46
CA GLY A 530 0.03 -6.76 23.03
C GLY A 530 1.06 -6.64 24.16
N LEU A 531 0.84 -7.37 25.26
CA LEU A 531 1.68 -7.36 26.46
C LEU A 531 2.87 -8.32 26.34
N MET A 532 2.75 -9.36 25.52
CA MET A 532 3.78 -10.38 25.30
C MET A 532 4.14 -10.48 23.82
N SER A 533 5.35 -10.99 23.52
CA SER A 533 5.79 -11.27 22.14
C SER A 533 5.13 -12.53 21.53
N THR A 534 4.15 -13.11 22.23
CA THR A 534 3.37 -14.27 21.80
C THR A 534 1.90 -13.90 21.60
N ASP A 535 1.56 -12.61 21.75
CA ASP A 535 0.20 -12.09 21.55
C ASP A 535 -0.03 -11.83 20.06
N ASP A 536 0.14 -12.87 19.25
CA ASP A 536 0.20 -12.79 17.79
C ASP A 536 -1.20 -12.80 17.17
N ILE A 537 -1.32 -12.28 15.93
CA ILE A 537 -2.51 -12.46 15.10
C ILE A 537 -2.11 -13.23 13.86
N VAL A 538 -2.72 -14.38 13.62
CA VAL A 538 -2.35 -15.28 12.52
C VAL A 538 -3.57 -15.61 11.65
N PHE A 539 -3.43 -15.39 10.35
CA PHE A 539 -4.37 -15.84 9.34
C PHE A 539 -3.66 -16.80 8.38
N SER A 540 -4.12 -18.05 8.35
CA SER A 540 -3.47 -19.11 7.57
C SER A 540 -3.89 -19.16 6.09
N SER A 541 -4.78 -18.27 5.64
CA SER A 541 -5.38 -18.31 4.31
C SER A 541 -5.87 -16.92 3.87
N SER A 542 -6.62 -16.87 2.76
CA SER A 542 -7.16 -15.63 2.20
C SER A 542 -8.14 -14.93 3.14
N ILE A 543 -8.15 -13.60 3.07
CA ILE A 543 -9.09 -12.73 3.77
C ILE A 543 -9.82 -11.90 2.72
N ASP A 544 -11.14 -12.02 2.64
CA ASP A 544 -11.99 -11.29 1.69
C ASP A 544 -13.16 -10.60 2.41
N GLY A 545 -13.89 -9.75 1.69
CA GLY A 545 -15.12 -9.12 2.17
C GLY A 545 -15.12 -7.60 2.02
N ALA A 546 -16.29 -7.00 1.76
CA ALA A 546 -16.43 -5.57 1.51
C ALA A 546 -16.43 -4.72 2.81
N SER A 547 -15.53 -5.05 3.74
CA SER A 547 -15.45 -4.46 5.09
C SER A 547 -14.03 -3.92 5.35
N ALA A 548 -13.88 -3.06 6.36
CA ALA A 548 -12.57 -2.56 6.77
C ALA A 548 -11.95 -3.54 7.78
N LEU A 549 -10.64 -3.80 7.68
CA LEU A 549 -9.91 -4.65 8.62
C LEU A 549 -8.90 -3.82 9.41
N VAL A 550 -8.98 -3.89 10.73
CA VAL A 550 -8.02 -3.29 11.67
C VAL A 550 -7.36 -4.41 12.47
N LEU A 551 -6.02 -4.46 12.47
CA LEU A 551 -5.23 -5.43 13.22
C LEU A 551 -4.33 -4.73 14.24
N GLN A 552 -4.23 -5.30 15.45
CA GLN A 552 -3.41 -4.79 16.53
C GLN A 552 -2.83 -5.91 17.40
N ALA A 553 -1.54 -6.22 17.22
CA ALA A 553 -0.82 -7.21 18.03
C ALA A 553 0.08 -6.58 19.11
N GLY A 554 0.29 -5.26 19.07
CA GLY A 554 1.17 -4.56 20.01
C GLY A 554 2.61 -5.08 19.93
N SER A 555 3.06 -5.80 20.96
CA SER A 555 4.39 -6.44 21.01
C SER A 555 4.47 -7.80 20.29
N GLY A 556 3.33 -8.39 19.93
CA GLY A 556 3.25 -9.63 19.15
C GLY A 556 3.39 -9.39 17.64
N ASP A 557 3.50 -10.48 16.89
CA ASP A 557 3.60 -10.48 15.43
C ASP A 557 2.21 -10.59 14.77
N ILE A 558 2.11 -10.14 13.52
CA ILE A 558 0.93 -10.35 12.67
C ILE A 558 1.40 -11.13 11.45
N ASP A 559 0.83 -12.31 11.24
CA ASP A 559 1.10 -13.14 10.07
C ASP A 559 -0.15 -13.26 9.20
N ILE A 560 -0.07 -12.66 8.01
CA ILE A 560 -1.09 -12.63 6.97
C ILE A 560 -0.48 -12.94 5.59
N ASP A 561 0.67 -13.62 5.54
CA ASP A 561 1.38 -13.92 4.29
C ASP A 561 0.89 -15.18 3.57
N ASN A 562 0.11 -16.03 4.27
CA ASN A 562 -0.31 -17.34 3.79
C ASN A 562 -1.50 -17.30 2.80
N GLY A 563 -2.02 -16.11 2.49
CA GLY A 563 -3.16 -15.91 1.59
C GLY A 563 -3.18 -14.54 0.92
N ILE A 564 -4.12 -14.35 -0.01
CA ILE A 564 -4.37 -13.06 -0.65
C ILE A 564 -5.42 -12.30 0.18
N ILE A 565 -5.15 -11.02 0.44
CA ILE A 565 -6.11 -10.11 1.09
C ILE A 565 -6.87 -9.34 0.02
N GLY A 566 -8.21 -9.41 0.03
CA GLY A 566 -9.09 -8.73 -0.93
C GLY A 566 -8.95 -9.26 -2.35
N GLY A 567 -8.63 -10.56 -2.51
CA GLY A 567 -8.40 -11.21 -3.79
C GLY A 567 -9.68 -11.42 -4.61
N THR A 568 -10.79 -11.81 -3.96
CA THR A 568 -12.09 -11.94 -4.63
C THR A 568 -12.92 -10.67 -4.49
N THR A 569 -13.01 -10.14 -3.28
CA THR A 569 -13.73 -8.91 -2.95
C THR A 569 -12.77 -7.98 -2.20
N PRO A 570 -12.28 -6.90 -2.84
CA PRO A 570 -11.37 -5.96 -2.19
C PRO A 570 -11.93 -5.42 -0.87
N LEU A 571 -11.10 -5.40 0.16
CA LEU A 571 -11.47 -4.81 1.45
C LEU A 571 -11.72 -3.31 1.28
N THR A 572 -12.55 -2.70 2.13
CA THR A 572 -12.72 -1.23 2.07
C THR A 572 -11.47 -0.50 2.54
N SER A 573 -10.74 -1.04 3.52
CA SER A 573 -9.42 -0.58 3.94
C SER A 573 -8.70 -1.66 4.77
N LEU A 574 -7.38 -1.64 4.78
CA LEU A 574 -6.55 -2.45 5.66
C LEU A 574 -5.73 -1.53 6.57
N THR A 575 -5.82 -1.72 7.88
CA THR A 575 -5.05 -0.95 8.87
C THR A 575 -4.37 -1.89 9.87
N VAL A 576 -3.05 -1.86 9.91
CA VAL A 576 -2.26 -2.45 11.00
C VAL A 576 -1.77 -1.31 11.87
N THR A 577 -2.23 -1.27 13.13
CA THR A 577 -1.92 -0.16 14.06
C THR A 577 -0.63 -0.38 14.84
N SER A 578 -0.30 -1.63 15.15
CA SER A 578 0.96 -2.01 15.79
C SER A 578 1.19 -3.52 15.66
N ALA A 579 2.43 -3.88 15.35
CA ALA A 579 2.98 -5.22 15.44
C ALA A 579 4.49 -5.11 15.68
N ASN A 580 5.12 -6.15 16.21
CA ASN A 580 6.57 -6.30 16.13
C ASN A 580 6.96 -6.61 14.68
N THR A 581 6.57 -7.77 14.15
CA THR A 581 6.68 -8.14 12.74
C THR A 581 5.30 -8.20 12.09
N LEU A 582 5.16 -7.67 10.89
CA LEU A 582 4.01 -7.89 10.01
C LEU A 582 4.47 -8.72 8.81
N ALA A 583 4.20 -10.01 8.79
CA ALA A 583 4.40 -10.84 7.60
C ALA A 583 3.21 -10.64 6.65
N ILE A 584 3.46 -10.12 5.45
CA ILE A 584 2.42 -9.79 4.47
C ILE A 584 2.90 -10.07 3.04
N GLY A 585 2.03 -10.66 2.24
CA GLY A 585 2.25 -10.87 0.81
C GLY A 585 1.48 -9.87 -0.06
N THR A 586 0.30 -10.30 -0.53
CA THR A 586 -0.54 -9.52 -1.46
C THR A 586 -1.78 -8.97 -0.77
N ALA A 587 -2.03 -7.66 -0.91
CA ALA A 587 -3.23 -7.01 -0.41
C ALA A 587 -3.86 -6.05 -1.44
N THR A 588 -5.16 -6.18 -1.65
CA THR A 588 -5.96 -5.29 -2.50
C THR A 588 -7.11 -4.68 -1.72
N THR A 589 -7.20 -3.36 -1.73
CA THR A 589 -8.26 -2.61 -1.04
C THR A 589 -8.90 -1.57 -1.96
N ALA A 590 -10.18 -1.28 -1.75
CA ALA A 590 -10.86 -0.17 -2.39
C ALA A 590 -10.37 1.18 -1.85
N GLY A 591 -10.18 1.31 -0.54
CA GLY A 591 -9.67 2.50 0.15
C GLY A 591 -8.23 2.32 0.62
N THR A 592 -7.86 3.00 1.70
CA THR A 592 -6.48 3.12 2.18
C THR A 592 -5.88 1.82 2.70
N ILE A 593 -4.57 1.66 2.56
CA ILE A 593 -3.76 0.68 3.29
C ILE A 593 -2.84 1.45 4.24
N SER A 594 -2.84 1.13 5.53
CA SER A 594 -1.95 1.74 6.51
C SER A 594 -1.31 0.65 7.36
N LEU A 595 0.01 0.48 7.27
CA LEU A 595 0.74 -0.60 7.92
C LEU A 595 1.73 -0.01 8.92
N THR A 596 1.56 -0.30 10.21
CA THR A 596 2.48 0.12 11.27
C THR A 596 3.03 -1.09 12.01
N ALA A 597 4.31 -1.39 11.82
CA ALA A 597 5.05 -2.45 12.51
C ALA A 597 6.52 -2.05 12.69
N THR A 598 7.30 -2.78 13.49
CA THR A 598 8.77 -2.54 13.52
C THR A 598 9.43 -3.05 12.25
N THR A 599 9.03 -4.25 11.82
CA THR A 599 9.46 -4.91 10.58
C THR A 599 8.24 -5.35 9.80
N ILE A 600 8.26 -5.16 8.49
CA ILE A 600 7.25 -5.63 7.55
C ILE A 600 7.95 -6.63 6.64
N ASP A 601 7.63 -7.90 6.82
CA ASP A 601 8.31 -9.02 6.19
C ASP A 601 7.53 -9.54 4.98
N GLY A 602 8.17 -9.54 3.81
CA GLY A 602 7.69 -10.16 2.58
C GLY A 602 8.56 -11.33 2.13
N SER A 603 9.31 -11.95 3.04
CA SER A 603 10.18 -13.10 2.72
C SER A 603 9.44 -14.31 2.15
N GLY A 604 8.11 -14.43 2.40
CA GLY A 604 7.23 -15.47 1.86
C GLY A 604 6.92 -15.41 0.36
N GLY A 605 7.28 -14.33 -0.35
CA GLY A 605 7.04 -14.22 -1.80
C GLY A 605 7.06 -12.81 -2.40
N GLY A 606 7.47 -11.80 -1.63
CA GLY A 606 7.41 -10.39 -2.00
C GLY A 606 6.13 -9.72 -1.49
N ILE A 607 6.09 -8.40 -1.64
CA ILE A 607 4.98 -7.56 -1.17
C ILE A 607 4.31 -6.94 -2.38
N VAL A 608 2.98 -7.11 -2.48
CA VAL A 608 2.16 -6.48 -3.52
C VAL A 608 0.99 -5.77 -2.86
N LEU A 609 1.02 -4.44 -2.80
CA LEU A 609 -0.03 -3.64 -2.17
C LEU A 609 -0.75 -2.80 -3.24
N THR A 610 -2.08 -2.96 -3.33
CA THR A 610 -2.91 -2.21 -4.28
C THR A 610 -4.05 -1.51 -3.56
N SER A 611 -4.09 -0.18 -3.66
CA SER A 611 -5.20 0.66 -3.19
C SER A 611 -5.89 1.32 -4.37
N ASN A 612 -7.10 0.88 -4.70
CA ASN A 612 -7.81 1.30 -5.92
C ASN A 612 -8.30 2.76 -5.86
N ALA A 613 -8.54 3.32 -4.67
CA ALA A 613 -9.00 4.70 -4.49
C ALA A 613 -8.36 5.43 -3.31
N GLY A 614 -7.47 4.80 -2.54
CA GLY A 614 -6.82 5.37 -1.36
C GLY A 614 -5.31 5.56 -1.51
N SER A 615 -4.70 5.94 -0.39
CA SER A 615 -3.24 6.01 -0.20
C SER A 615 -2.71 4.73 0.45
N ILE A 616 -1.41 4.52 0.34
CA ILE A 616 -0.69 3.46 1.04
C ILE A 616 0.35 4.10 1.96
N ASP A 617 0.27 3.84 3.26
CA ASP A 617 1.19 4.35 4.28
C ASP A 617 1.88 3.18 4.98
N VAL A 618 3.20 3.17 5.01
CA VAL A 618 4.03 2.06 5.49
C VAL A 618 5.03 2.60 6.52
N THR A 619 4.78 2.29 7.78
CA THR A 619 5.61 2.68 8.92
C THR A 619 6.24 1.44 9.52
N GLY A 620 7.54 1.26 9.27
CA GLY A 620 8.30 0.06 9.63
C GLY A 620 9.35 -0.25 8.56
N ASN A 621 10.37 -1.04 8.92
CA ASN A 621 11.37 -1.46 7.94
C ASN A 621 10.80 -2.61 7.10
N VAL A 622 10.78 -2.45 5.78
CA VAL A 622 10.33 -3.50 4.85
C VAL A 622 11.51 -4.39 4.48
N THR A 623 11.36 -5.71 4.59
CA THR A 623 12.38 -6.69 4.20
C THR A 623 11.76 -7.83 3.39
N THR A 624 12.40 -8.26 2.29
CA THR A 624 11.82 -9.34 1.43
C THR A 624 12.79 -10.46 1.05
N ALA A 625 14.03 -10.42 1.55
CA ALA A 625 15.06 -11.44 1.34
C ALA A 625 15.32 -11.82 -0.14
N GLY A 626 15.23 -10.86 -1.06
CA GLY A 626 15.41 -11.08 -2.51
C GLY A 626 14.13 -10.97 -3.34
N ASN A 627 12.95 -10.94 -2.71
CA ASN A 627 11.68 -10.80 -3.44
C ASN A 627 11.32 -9.32 -3.71
N ALA A 628 10.41 -9.07 -4.65
CA ALA A 628 10.02 -7.72 -5.04
C ALA A 628 9.09 -7.03 -4.03
N VAL A 629 9.03 -5.70 -4.11
CA VAL A 629 8.05 -4.84 -3.44
C VAL A 629 7.35 -3.99 -4.50
N ASP A 630 6.06 -4.24 -4.73
CA ASP A 630 5.23 -3.50 -5.67
C ASP A 630 4.09 -2.80 -4.93
N ILE A 631 4.05 -1.47 -5.02
CA ILE A 631 3.05 -0.63 -4.35
C ILE A 631 2.31 0.20 -5.40
N THR A 632 1.01 0.01 -5.53
CA THR A 632 0.14 0.80 -6.40
C THR A 632 -0.93 1.50 -5.58
N ALA A 633 -0.93 2.84 -5.58
CA ALA A 633 -1.91 3.65 -4.88
C ALA A 633 -2.63 4.62 -5.82
N ALA A 634 -3.84 5.04 -5.45
CA ALA A 634 -4.56 6.06 -6.20
C ALA A 634 -4.17 7.49 -5.78
N THR A 635 -3.97 7.74 -4.48
CA THR A 635 -3.85 9.12 -3.95
C THR A 635 -2.52 9.44 -3.27
N GLY A 636 -1.63 8.47 -3.09
CA GLY A 636 -0.29 8.72 -2.56
C GLY A 636 0.35 7.52 -1.89
N VAL A 637 1.68 7.56 -1.76
CA VAL A 637 2.47 6.57 -1.01
C VAL A 637 3.37 7.29 -0.02
N ALA A 638 3.33 6.85 1.24
CA ALA A 638 4.29 7.26 2.25
C ALA A 638 4.97 6.00 2.83
N THR A 639 6.29 5.96 2.82
CA THR A 639 7.06 4.91 3.50
C THR A 639 8.06 5.59 4.43
N VAL A 640 7.97 5.32 5.74
CA VAL A 640 8.78 6.00 6.76
C VAL A 640 10.03 5.19 7.13
N GLY A 641 9.95 3.85 7.12
CA GLY A 641 11.10 2.98 7.33
C GLY A 641 11.89 2.70 6.05
N SER A 642 12.98 1.95 6.17
CA SER A 642 13.78 1.53 5.01
C SER A 642 13.14 0.35 4.29
N ILE A 643 13.37 0.24 2.98
CA ILE A 643 12.99 -0.94 2.18
C ILE A 643 14.27 -1.68 1.79
N THR A 644 14.40 -2.94 2.17
CA THR A 644 15.55 -3.80 1.87
C THR A 644 15.10 -5.06 1.15
N THR A 645 15.46 -5.20 -0.13
CA THR A 645 15.12 -6.37 -0.95
C THR A 645 16.33 -7.24 -1.29
N VAL A 646 17.44 -7.02 -0.57
CA VAL A 646 18.71 -7.70 -0.79
C VAL A 646 18.55 -9.22 -0.65
N ALA A 647 18.99 -9.96 -1.68
CA ALA A 647 18.99 -11.42 -1.65
C ALA A 647 20.00 -11.96 -0.60
N ALA A 648 19.87 -13.24 -0.23
CA ALA A 648 20.81 -13.85 0.70
C ALA A 648 22.26 -13.80 0.18
N ALA A 649 23.22 -13.49 1.06
CA ALA A 649 24.64 -13.48 0.73
C ALA A 649 25.10 -14.84 0.15
N ASN A 650 26.04 -14.81 -0.79
CA ASN A 650 26.56 -15.99 -1.50
C ASN A 650 25.48 -16.78 -2.29
N SER A 651 24.31 -16.22 -2.56
CA SER A 651 23.27 -16.90 -3.34
C SER A 651 23.47 -16.80 -4.86
N GLY A 652 24.17 -15.75 -5.31
CA GLY A 652 24.27 -15.39 -6.73
C GLY A 652 22.94 -14.93 -7.34
N LEU A 653 21.88 -14.81 -6.53
CA LEU A 653 20.57 -14.35 -6.97
C LEU A 653 20.54 -12.83 -7.06
N ALA A 654 19.73 -12.31 -7.97
CA ALA A 654 19.42 -10.89 -8.01
C ALA A 654 18.56 -10.49 -6.81
N SER A 655 18.77 -9.26 -6.32
CA SER A 655 17.91 -8.66 -5.31
C SER A 655 16.58 -8.20 -5.93
N GLY A 656 15.55 -8.12 -5.10
CA GLY A 656 14.19 -7.82 -5.56
C GLY A 656 14.04 -6.38 -6.05
N SER A 657 13.19 -6.16 -7.05
CA SER A 657 12.84 -4.80 -7.49
C SER A 657 11.93 -4.09 -6.49
N VAL A 658 11.94 -2.76 -6.53
CA VAL A 658 10.97 -1.91 -5.81
C VAL A 658 10.24 -1.06 -6.84
N SER A 659 8.93 -1.24 -6.95
CA SER A 659 8.07 -0.40 -7.79
C SER A 659 7.04 0.33 -6.95
N MET A 660 6.90 1.63 -7.18
CA MET A 660 5.84 2.45 -6.59
C MET A 660 5.15 3.27 -7.67
N ASP A 661 3.83 3.10 -7.80
CA ASP A 661 3.00 3.83 -8.76
C ASP A 661 1.85 4.54 -8.04
N VAL A 662 1.77 5.86 -8.21
CA VAL A 662 0.60 6.67 -7.83
C VAL A 662 -0.13 7.11 -9.10
N THR A 663 -1.27 6.47 -9.32
CA THR A 663 -2.05 6.61 -10.56
C THR A 663 -2.92 7.88 -10.61
N GLY A 664 -3.24 8.47 -9.47
CA GLY A 664 -4.01 9.70 -9.34
C GLY A 664 -3.18 10.92 -8.93
N ALA A 665 -3.84 11.90 -8.29
CA ALA A 665 -3.18 13.09 -7.78
C ALA A 665 -2.67 12.82 -6.36
N GLY A 666 -1.38 12.53 -6.23
CA GLY A 666 -0.81 12.06 -4.98
C GLY A 666 0.71 12.09 -4.93
N ASN A 667 1.25 12.33 -3.75
CA ASN A 667 2.69 12.41 -3.53
C ASN A 667 3.28 11.03 -3.22
N ILE A 668 4.56 10.86 -3.51
CA ILE A 668 5.36 9.73 -3.02
C ILE A 668 6.45 10.27 -2.10
N SER A 669 6.50 9.79 -0.86
CA SER A 669 7.59 10.05 0.08
C SER A 669 8.13 8.72 0.57
N VAL A 670 9.43 8.47 0.39
CA VAL A 670 10.04 7.19 0.77
C VAL A 670 11.25 7.36 1.68
N GLY A 671 11.42 6.40 2.57
CA GLY A 671 12.65 6.21 3.33
C GLY A 671 13.79 5.69 2.44
N ALA A 672 14.85 5.19 3.06
CA ALA A 672 15.96 4.61 2.33
C ALA A 672 15.53 3.32 1.61
N ILE A 673 15.98 3.11 0.38
CA ILE A 673 15.75 1.89 -0.40
C ILE A 673 17.11 1.24 -0.66
N ASP A 674 17.26 -0.02 -0.26
CA ASP A 674 18.42 -0.86 -0.54
C ASP A 674 17.98 -2.11 -1.31
N THR A 675 18.22 -2.07 -2.61
CA THR A 675 18.06 -3.19 -3.52
C THR A 675 19.42 -3.68 -4.01
N SER A 676 20.51 -3.42 -3.27
CA SER A 676 21.85 -3.84 -3.67
C SER A 676 21.92 -5.34 -3.91
N GLY A 677 22.68 -5.75 -4.91
CA GLY A 677 22.93 -7.15 -5.19
C GLY A 677 23.67 -7.80 -4.03
N ALA A 678 23.35 -9.06 -3.74
CA ALA A 678 23.98 -9.78 -2.64
C ALA A 678 25.48 -9.98 -2.89
N ASP A 679 26.31 -9.61 -1.91
CA ASP A 679 27.75 -9.89 -1.96
C ASP A 679 28.03 -11.40 -1.97
N SER A 680 29.11 -11.79 -2.65
CA SER A 680 29.62 -13.16 -2.71
C SER A 680 31.06 -13.25 -2.20
N THR A 681 31.25 -14.17 -1.26
CA THR A 681 32.51 -14.71 -0.74
C THR A 681 32.62 -16.20 -1.03
N ALA A 682 31.88 -16.70 -2.03
CA ALA A 682 31.91 -18.10 -2.41
C ALA A 682 32.57 -18.24 -3.79
N ALA A 683 33.52 -19.19 -3.89
CA ALA A 683 34.15 -19.51 -5.15
C ALA A 683 33.12 -20.08 -6.16
N GLY A 684 33.12 -19.54 -7.38
CA GLY A 684 32.22 -19.88 -8.48
C GLY A 684 30.84 -19.22 -8.39
N ILE A 685 30.65 -18.25 -7.50
CA ILE A 685 29.39 -17.51 -7.35
C ILE A 685 29.67 -16.02 -7.57
N ASP A 686 29.06 -15.47 -8.61
CA ASP A 686 29.09 -14.03 -8.91
C ASP A 686 28.37 -13.22 -7.83
N GLY A 687 28.74 -11.95 -7.70
CA GLY A 687 27.93 -11.00 -6.94
C GLY A 687 26.53 -10.87 -7.56
N GLY A 688 25.50 -10.84 -6.72
CA GLY A 688 24.11 -10.71 -7.18
C GLY A 688 23.89 -9.40 -7.95
N ALA A 689 22.93 -9.37 -8.87
CA ALA A 689 22.52 -8.12 -9.49
C ALA A 689 21.67 -7.28 -8.53
N GLY A 690 21.81 -5.95 -8.58
CA GLY A 690 20.92 -5.04 -7.88
C GLY A 690 19.50 -5.05 -8.46
N GLY A 691 18.49 -4.88 -7.61
CA GLY A 691 17.09 -4.82 -8.00
C GLY A 691 16.71 -3.43 -8.53
N ALA A 692 15.97 -3.36 -9.64
CA ALA A 692 15.54 -2.06 -10.19
C ALA A 692 14.60 -1.32 -9.22
N VAL A 693 14.70 0.02 -9.19
CA VAL A 693 13.82 0.89 -8.41
C VAL A 693 13.05 1.80 -9.37
N THR A 694 11.72 1.75 -9.36
CA THR A 694 10.86 2.59 -10.22
C THR A 694 9.82 3.30 -9.37
N ILE A 695 9.85 4.62 -9.34
CA ILE A 695 8.92 5.46 -8.58
C ILE A 695 8.22 6.40 -9.56
N VAL A 696 6.90 6.31 -9.64
CA VAL A 696 6.09 7.08 -10.60
C VAL A 696 4.89 7.68 -9.89
N THR A 697 4.68 8.98 -10.07
CA THR A 697 3.39 9.62 -9.78
C THR A 697 2.89 10.36 -11.02
N THR A 698 1.60 10.22 -11.31
CA THR A 698 0.97 10.91 -12.45
C THR A 698 0.84 12.41 -12.21
N ASN A 699 0.57 12.83 -10.97
CA ASN A 699 0.41 14.23 -10.59
C ASN A 699 0.63 14.46 -9.09
N GLY A 700 1.88 14.46 -8.66
CA GLY A 700 2.27 14.84 -7.30
C GLY A 700 3.79 14.90 -7.18
N THR A 701 4.29 15.32 -6.02
CA THR A 701 5.74 15.42 -5.77
C THR A 701 6.32 14.05 -5.41
N VAL A 702 7.61 13.84 -5.70
CA VAL A 702 8.37 12.69 -5.20
C VAL A 702 9.46 13.17 -4.26
N THR A 703 9.58 12.58 -3.07
CA THR A 703 10.67 12.82 -2.12
C THR A 703 11.34 11.50 -1.77
N VAL A 704 12.65 11.43 -1.95
CA VAL A 704 13.46 10.22 -1.68
C VAL A 704 14.61 10.55 -0.74
N VAL A 705 15.08 9.56 0.02
CA VAL A 705 16.34 9.63 0.78
C VAL A 705 17.41 8.86 -0.01
N ASP A 706 18.11 7.91 0.60
CA ASP A 706 19.12 7.09 -0.08
C ASP A 706 18.43 6.00 -0.89
N ILE A 707 18.82 5.83 -2.15
CA ILE A 707 18.41 4.69 -2.98
C ILE A 707 19.67 4.02 -3.48
N THR A 708 19.95 2.81 -2.99
CA THR A 708 21.10 1.99 -3.41
C THR A 708 20.59 0.79 -4.18
N SER A 709 20.95 0.73 -5.46
CA SER A 709 20.66 -0.37 -6.38
C SER A 709 21.96 -0.91 -6.99
N SER A 710 23.04 -0.89 -6.22
CA SER A 710 24.35 -1.36 -6.68
C SER A 710 24.35 -2.87 -6.97
N GLY A 711 25.29 -3.34 -7.77
CA GLY A 711 25.55 -4.77 -7.85
C GLY A 711 26.34 -5.28 -6.66
N GLY A 712 26.18 -6.56 -6.34
CA GLY A 712 26.93 -7.23 -5.27
C GLY A 712 28.38 -7.44 -5.66
N ASN A 713 29.27 -7.36 -4.68
CA ASN A 713 30.70 -7.58 -4.88
C ASN A 713 31.04 -9.07 -4.92
N HIS A 714 32.14 -9.41 -5.58
CA HIS A 714 32.78 -10.72 -5.46
C HIS A 714 34.15 -10.59 -4.79
N ASN A 715 34.30 -11.20 -3.61
CA ASN A 715 35.41 -10.94 -2.69
C ASN A 715 36.26 -12.19 -2.38
N GLU A 716 36.25 -13.23 -3.22
CA GLU A 716 37.12 -14.40 -3.02
C GLU A 716 38.48 -14.28 -3.74
N PRO A 717 39.60 -14.14 -3.00
CA PRO A 717 40.90 -13.84 -3.61
C PRO A 717 41.48 -14.97 -4.48
N THR A 718 40.95 -16.18 -4.36
CA THR A 718 41.47 -17.37 -5.07
C THR A 718 40.61 -17.79 -6.26
N ASP A 719 39.47 -17.15 -6.45
CA ASP A 719 38.59 -17.40 -7.58
C ASP A 719 39.02 -16.54 -8.78
N THR A 720 38.97 -17.12 -9.98
CA THR A 720 39.41 -16.50 -11.23
C THR A 720 38.31 -16.44 -12.29
N LEU A 721 37.08 -16.86 -11.95
CA LEU A 721 35.97 -16.97 -12.90
C LEU A 721 34.77 -16.11 -12.55
N SER A 722 34.67 -15.62 -11.31
CA SER A 722 33.51 -14.87 -10.85
C SER A 722 33.65 -13.36 -10.99
N SER A 723 32.52 -12.70 -11.18
CA SER A 723 32.40 -11.26 -11.44
C SER A 723 31.56 -10.55 -10.40
N GLY A 724 31.70 -9.23 -10.32
CA GLY A 724 30.76 -8.38 -9.58
C GLY A 724 29.41 -8.29 -10.31
N GLY A 725 28.32 -8.15 -9.57
CA GLY A 725 26.97 -8.06 -10.14
C GLY A 725 26.70 -6.72 -10.82
N ALA A 726 25.78 -6.69 -11.78
CA ALA A 726 25.31 -5.43 -12.37
C ALA A 726 24.42 -4.65 -11.39
N ALA A 727 24.41 -3.32 -11.48
CA ALA A 727 23.42 -2.50 -10.77
C ALA A 727 22.01 -2.68 -11.34
N GLY A 728 20.99 -2.40 -10.54
CA GLY A 728 19.64 -2.15 -11.03
C GLY A 728 19.48 -0.69 -11.45
N ALA A 729 18.55 -0.41 -12.37
CA ALA A 729 18.26 0.97 -12.77
C ALA A 729 17.42 1.68 -11.70
N ILE A 730 17.59 3.00 -11.55
CA ILE A 730 16.76 3.83 -10.68
C ILE A 730 15.98 4.82 -11.55
N GLY A 731 14.67 4.67 -11.63
CA GLY A 731 13.78 5.56 -12.36
C GLY A 731 12.84 6.31 -11.42
N ILE A 732 12.85 7.64 -11.46
CA ILE A 732 11.95 8.48 -10.67
C ILE A 732 11.23 9.45 -11.61
N THR A 733 9.90 9.39 -11.61
CA THR A 733 9.04 10.26 -12.42
C THR A 733 8.03 10.97 -11.54
N SER A 734 8.07 12.31 -11.57
CA SER A 734 7.08 13.20 -10.97
C SER A 734 6.29 13.89 -12.08
N GLY A 735 5.07 13.40 -12.32
CA GLY A 735 4.16 13.96 -13.31
C GLY A 735 3.47 15.24 -12.83
N GLY A 736 2.87 15.98 -13.77
CA GLY A 736 2.36 17.33 -13.52
C GLY A 736 3.49 18.33 -13.20
N ALA A 737 3.16 19.57 -12.84
CA ALA A 737 4.15 20.60 -12.51
C ALA A 737 4.68 20.44 -11.08
N ASN A 738 5.26 19.28 -10.75
CA ASN A 738 5.66 18.90 -9.40
C ASN A 738 7.13 18.44 -9.32
N ASP A 739 7.79 18.77 -8.21
CA ASP A 739 9.22 18.55 -8.00
C ASP A 739 9.57 17.09 -7.67
N ILE A 740 10.81 16.70 -7.98
CA ILE A 740 11.50 15.56 -7.36
C ILE A 740 12.50 16.13 -6.35
N THR A 741 12.39 15.75 -5.07
CA THR A 741 13.31 16.15 -4.00
C THR A 741 14.24 15.01 -3.62
N LEU A 742 15.55 15.26 -3.66
CA LEU A 742 16.61 14.31 -3.30
C LEU A 742 17.18 14.66 -1.92
N ASN A 743 16.76 13.93 -0.88
CA ASN A 743 17.25 14.10 0.50
C ASN A 743 18.36 13.11 0.87
N GLY A 744 18.80 12.25 -0.07
CA GLY A 744 19.93 11.34 0.07
C GLY A 744 20.56 11.03 -1.29
N GLN A 745 21.50 10.09 -1.31
CA GLN A 745 22.27 9.70 -2.49
C GLN A 745 21.56 8.61 -3.31
N LEU A 746 21.65 8.69 -4.64
CA LEU A 746 21.20 7.65 -5.57
C LEU A 746 22.41 6.89 -6.12
N VAL A 747 22.50 5.59 -5.84
CA VAL A 747 23.64 4.73 -6.22
C VAL A 747 23.20 3.61 -7.16
N ALA A 748 23.72 3.61 -8.37
CA ALA A 748 23.46 2.59 -9.41
C ALA A 748 24.77 2.12 -10.07
N ARG A 749 25.74 1.72 -9.23
CA ARG A 749 27.06 1.21 -9.65
C ARG A 749 27.13 -0.31 -9.58
N GLY A 750 27.76 -0.94 -10.57
CA GLY A 750 28.00 -2.37 -10.50
C GLY A 750 29.00 -2.75 -9.40
N GLY A 751 28.92 -4.01 -8.98
CA GLY A 751 29.74 -4.57 -7.92
C GLY A 751 31.19 -4.74 -8.34
N THR A 752 32.08 -4.67 -7.36
CA THR A 752 33.52 -4.82 -7.58
C THR A 752 33.94 -6.29 -7.55
N THR A 753 35.10 -6.59 -8.13
CA THR A 753 35.79 -7.88 -7.96
C THR A 753 37.17 -7.64 -7.36
N SER A 754 37.62 -8.56 -6.50
CA SER A 754 38.97 -8.55 -5.92
C SER A 754 40.03 -9.21 -6.79
N ASP A 755 39.63 -9.88 -7.88
CA ASP A 755 40.52 -10.60 -8.79
C ASP A 755 40.93 -9.74 -10.02
N ALA A 756 42.00 -10.15 -10.70
CA ALA A 756 42.48 -9.44 -11.89
C ALA A 756 41.83 -9.92 -13.21
N SER A 757 41.04 -11.00 -13.16
CA SER A 757 40.45 -11.69 -14.32
C SER A 757 38.94 -11.53 -14.45
N GLY A 758 38.22 -11.46 -13.34
CA GLY A 758 36.81 -11.17 -13.26
C GLY A 758 36.55 -9.72 -13.65
N SER A 759 35.32 -9.46 -14.07
CA SER A 759 34.90 -8.11 -14.43
C SER A 759 34.12 -7.50 -13.28
N ALA A 760 34.35 -6.22 -13.01
CA ALA A 760 33.39 -5.44 -12.23
C ALA A 760 32.05 -5.42 -12.97
N GLY A 761 30.95 -5.45 -12.24
CA GLY A 761 29.64 -5.30 -12.84
C GLY A 761 29.46 -3.92 -13.47
N GLY A 762 28.59 -3.85 -14.48
CA GLY A 762 28.25 -2.58 -15.10
C GLY A 762 27.40 -1.71 -14.15
N GLY A 763 27.71 -0.40 -14.11
CA GLY A 763 26.75 0.59 -13.62
C GLY A 763 25.58 0.75 -14.59
N THR A 764 24.47 1.29 -14.10
CA THR A 764 23.24 1.51 -14.88
C THR A 764 22.83 2.97 -14.87
N THR A 765 21.71 3.26 -15.52
CA THR A 765 21.15 4.60 -15.63
C THR A 765 20.30 4.95 -14.41
N VAL A 766 20.52 6.14 -13.87
CA VAL A 766 19.56 6.86 -13.05
C VAL A 766 18.75 7.78 -13.96
N THR A 767 17.43 7.63 -13.98
CA THR A 767 16.50 8.45 -14.76
C THR A 767 15.66 9.31 -13.83
N LEU A 768 15.77 10.63 -13.97
CA LEU A 768 14.95 11.60 -13.24
C LEU A 768 14.09 12.38 -14.24
N SER A 769 12.77 12.28 -14.10
CA SER A 769 11.80 12.99 -14.93
C SER A 769 10.82 13.78 -14.07
N SER A 770 11.07 15.08 -13.89
CA SER A 770 10.17 15.98 -13.16
C SER A 770 9.44 16.90 -14.13
N GLY A 771 8.14 17.13 -13.93
CA GLY A 771 7.44 18.21 -14.63
C GLY A 771 7.65 19.60 -14.01
N ALA A 772 8.35 19.69 -12.87
CA ALA A 772 8.91 20.93 -12.32
C ALA A 772 10.41 20.72 -12.02
N ASN A 773 10.92 21.05 -10.84
CA ASN A 773 12.37 21.06 -10.58
C ASN A 773 12.88 19.74 -9.97
N ILE A 774 14.18 19.48 -10.17
CA ILE A 774 14.93 18.61 -9.26
C ILE A 774 15.47 19.45 -8.11
N VAL A 775 15.02 19.17 -6.90
CA VAL A 775 15.44 19.88 -5.68
C VAL A 775 16.47 19.04 -4.95
N VAL A 776 17.68 19.58 -4.80
CA VAL A 776 18.76 18.97 -4.02
C VAL A 776 18.58 19.41 -2.57
N GLY A 777 18.06 18.52 -1.74
CA GLY A 777 17.76 18.78 -0.33
C GLY A 777 18.84 18.29 0.64
N ASN A 778 19.81 17.53 0.13
CA ASN A 778 20.87 16.91 0.92
C ASN A 778 22.20 17.68 0.81
N ALA A 779 23.18 17.31 1.65
CA ALA A 779 24.55 17.82 1.61
C ALA A 779 25.57 16.70 1.31
N VAL A 780 25.11 15.62 0.67
CA VAL A 780 25.87 14.41 0.35
C VAL A 780 26.48 14.58 -1.04
N ASP A 781 27.79 14.39 -1.14
CA ASP A 781 28.53 14.51 -2.39
C ASP A 781 29.14 13.16 -2.81
N PRO A 782 28.81 12.61 -4.00
CA PRO A 782 27.84 13.12 -4.98
C PRO A 782 26.37 12.81 -4.59
N ASP A 783 25.40 13.56 -5.13
CA ASP A 783 23.98 13.22 -5.08
C ASP A 783 23.69 11.94 -5.87
N ILE A 784 24.32 11.79 -7.05
CA ILE A 784 24.09 10.67 -7.96
C ILE A 784 25.42 10.00 -8.29
N ASN A 785 25.49 8.69 -8.04
CA ASN A 785 26.65 7.86 -8.34
C ASN A 785 26.23 6.66 -9.20
N ALA A 786 26.43 6.74 -10.51
CA ALA A 786 25.85 5.78 -11.46
C ALA A 786 26.71 5.60 -12.71
N GLY A 787 26.36 4.63 -13.56
CA GLY A 787 26.97 4.53 -14.90
C GLY A 787 26.53 5.70 -15.78
N ALA A 788 25.24 6.03 -15.75
CA ALA A 788 24.68 7.13 -16.51
C ALA A 788 23.61 7.91 -15.74
N LEU A 789 23.43 9.19 -16.08
CA LEU A 789 22.31 10.02 -15.66
C LEU A 789 21.50 10.48 -16.88
N SER A 790 20.19 10.25 -16.85
CA SER A 790 19.22 10.85 -17.75
C SER A 790 18.27 11.74 -16.95
N LEU A 791 18.30 13.04 -17.23
CA LEU A 791 17.55 14.06 -16.51
C LEU A 791 16.61 14.80 -17.47
N THR A 792 15.34 14.91 -17.11
CA THR A 792 14.35 15.79 -17.73
C THR A 792 13.61 16.58 -16.65
N ALA A 793 13.67 17.91 -16.67
CA ALA A 793 13.06 18.77 -15.65
C ALA A 793 12.63 20.14 -16.21
N ALA A 794 11.94 20.95 -15.42
CA ALA A 794 11.88 22.39 -15.63
C ALA A 794 13.22 23.05 -15.28
N GLY A 795 13.95 22.57 -14.29
CA GLY A 795 15.25 23.11 -13.86
C GLY A 795 15.75 22.36 -12.63
N ASN A 796 16.81 22.85 -11.97
CA ASN A 796 17.19 22.35 -10.64
C ASN A 796 17.33 23.46 -9.59
N GLY A 797 16.89 23.18 -8.37
CA GLY A 797 16.82 24.11 -7.24
C GLY A 797 18.14 24.28 -6.48
N GLY A 798 19.27 23.97 -7.11
CA GLY A 798 20.61 23.92 -6.52
C GLY A 798 21.59 23.26 -7.49
N THR A 799 22.86 23.11 -7.08
CA THR A 799 23.84 22.33 -7.86
C THR A 799 23.59 20.84 -7.62
N LEU A 800 23.47 20.07 -8.70
CA LEU A 800 23.35 18.61 -8.67
C LEU A 800 24.74 18.00 -8.85
N ASN A 801 25.22 17.30 -7.83
CA ASN A 801 26.56 16.74 -7.77
C ASN A 801 26.51 15.29 -8.25
N THR A 802 27.28 14.94 -9.27
CA THR A 802 27.21 13.65 -9.95
C THR A 802 28.58 13.01 -10.09
N GLN A 803 28.58 11.68 -10.16
CA GLN A 803 29.69 10.86 -10.63
C GLN A 803 29.12 9.88 -11.64
N VAL A 804 29.16 10.25 -12.93
CA VAL A 804 28.64 9.44 -14.04
C VAL A 804 29.56 9.47 -15.25
N GLU A 805 29.50 8.42 -16.07
CA GLU A 805 30.26 8.32 -17.33
C GLU A 805 29.49 8.93 -18.50
N THR A 806 28.15 8.88 -18.44
CA THR A 806 27.26 9.49 -19.43
C THR A 806 26.24 10.39 -18.75
N LEU A 807 26.08 11.62 -19.25
CA LEU A 807 25.12 12.60 -18.76
C LEU A 807 24.22 13.07 -19.90
N THR A 808 22.92 12.85 -19.80
CA THR A 808 21.92 13.48 -20.69
C THR A 808 21.00 14.35 -19.83
N ALA A 809 21.04 15.67 -20.01
CA ALA A 809 20.23 16.61 -19.25
C ALA A 809 19.40 17.50 -20.17
N SER A 810 18.09 17.47 -19.99
CA SER A 810 17.12 18.33 -20.69
C SER A 810 16.32 19.13 -19.67
N ALA A 811 16.28 20.46 -19.79
CA ALA A 811 15.55 21.31 -18.87
C ALA A 811 14.71 22.39 -19.57
N GLY A 812 13.61 22.82 -18.94
CA GLY A 812 12.82 23.97 -19.42
C GLY A 812 13.47 25.34 -19.14
N THR A 813 14.26 25.41 -18.08
CA THR A 813 15.05 26.53 -17.58
C THR A 813 16.47 26.02 -17.28
N GLY A 814 17.43 26.92 -17.07
CA GLY A 814 18.83 26.54 -16.84
C GLY A 814 19.02 25.53 -15.70
N PHE A 815 20.16 24.84 -15.69
CA PHE A 815 20.51 23.88 -14.65
C PHE A 815 21.96 24.03 -14.19
N SER A 816 22.26 23.54 -12.99
CA SER A 816 23.62 23.49 -12.45
C SER A 816 24.05 22.09 -12.05
N ILE A 817 25.04 21.54 -12.78
CA ILE A 817 25.54 20.19 -12.56
C ILE A 817 27.04 20.25 -12.32
N THR A 818 27.52 19.53 -11.29
CA THR A 818 28.95 19.25 -11.11
C THR A 818 29.17 17.76 -11.30
N ASN A 819 30.04 17.35 -12.22
CA ASN A 819 30.42 15.95 -12.40
C ASN A 819 31.85 15.68 -11.96
N THR A 820 32.05 14.56 -11.25
CA THR A 820 33.37 14.06 -10.90
C THR A 820 33.82 12.95 -11.85
N GLY A 821 34.97 13.14 -12.50
CA GLY A 821 35.56 12.15 -13.41
C GLY A 821 35.32 12.45 -14.89
N ASN A 822 35.48 11.44 -15.74
CA ASN A 822 35.28 11.58 -17.18
C ASN A 822 33.79 11.46 -17.52
N VAL A 823 33.28 12.35 -18.38
CA VAL A 823 31.86 12.33 -18.77
C VAL A 823 31.67 12.62 -20.25
N THR A 824 30.73 11.88 -20.84
CA THR A 824 30.14 12.19 -22.15
C THR A 824 28.77 12.83 -21.93
N ALA A 825 28.62 14.11 -22.26
CA ALA A 825 27.45 14.91 -21.90
C ALA A 825 26.61 15.36 -23.11
N THR A 826 25.29 15.34 -22.97
CA THR A 826 24.31 15.93 -23.89
C THR A 826 23.42 16.88 -23.09
N LEU A 827 23.45 18.17 -23.42
CA LEU A 827 22.85 19.23 -22.63
C LEU A 827 21.80 20.00 -23.43
N THR A 828 20.58 20.15 -22.91
CA THR A 828 19.53 20.94 -23.55
C THR A 828 18.78 21.76 -22.50
N ALA A 829 18.63 23.07 -22.69
CA ALA A 829 17.80 23.93 -21.86
C ALA A 829 16.94 24.83 -22.75
N ALA A 830 15.62 24.91 -22.53
CA ALA A 830 14.79 25.76 -23.39
C ALA A 830 14.94 27.27 -23.07
N ASN A 831 15.33 27.61 -21.83
CA ASN A 831 15.61 28.96 -21.38
C ASN A 831 16.72 28.92 -20.31
N GLY A 832 17.38 30.05 -20.03
CA GLY A 832 18.40 30.19 -18.98
C GLY A 832 19.74 29.49 -19.25
N THR A 833 20.67 29.62 -18.30
CA THR A 833 22.05 29.11 -18.45
C THR A 833 22.16 27.64 -18.05
N ALA A 834 22.67 26.80 -18.94
CA ALA A 834 23.09 25.43 -18.64
C ALA A 834 24.54 25.44 -18.14
N THR A 835 24.74 25.10 -16.86
CA THR A 835 26.07 25.09 -16.22
C THR A 835 26.54 23.66 -15.95
N LEU A 836 27.79 23.35 -16.31
CA LEU A 836 28.43 22.05 -16.07
C LEU A 836 29.88 22.24 -15.62
N ALA A 837 30.20 21.88 -14.38
CA ALA A 837 31.57 21.81 -13.89
C ALA A 837 32.06 20.36 -13.85
N ASN A 838 33.20 20.04 -14.46
CA ASN A 838 33.71 18.68 -14.57
C ASN A 838 35.17 18.53 -14.09
N THR A 839 35.44 17.61 -13.16
CA THR A 839 36.81 17.40 -12.66
C THR A 839 37.65 16.42 -13.51
N GLY A 840 37.14 15.92 -14.64
CA GLY A 840 37.88 15.07 -15.55
C GLY A 840 37.76 15.50 -17.02
N THR A 841 37.86 14.53 -17.92
CA THR A 841 37.67 14.75 -19.37
C THR A 841 36.19 14.92 -19.69
N LEU A 842 35.85 15.88 -20.55
CA LEU A 842 34.49 16.16 -20.97
C LEU A 842 34.39 15.98 -22.50
N ALA A 843 33.49 15.10 -22.95
CA ALA A 843 33.15 14.95 -24.36
C ALA A 843 31.67 15.25 -24.59
N THR A 844 31.30 15.76 -25.77
CA THR A 844 29.89 15.90 -26.13
C THR A 844 29.33 14.58 -26.67
N GLY A 845 28.22 14.10 -26.10
CA GLY A 845 27.52 12.88 -26.55
C GLY A 845 26.47 13.11 -27.64
N GLY A 846 26.01 14.36 -27.78
CA GLY A 846 24.98 14.80 -28.72
C GLY A 846 24.99 16.33 -28.83
N ALA A 847 24.12 16.89 -29.67
CA ALA A 847 24.03 18.34 -29.85
C ALA A 847 23.58 19.05 -28.56
N TRP A 848 24.16 20.22 -28.29
CA TRP A 848 23.81 21.05 -27.14
C TRP A 848 23.01 22.28 -27.57
N ALA A 849 21.93 22.59 -26.86
CA ALA A 849 21.09 23.77 -27.12
C ALA A 849 20.59 24.44 -25.84
N ALA A 850 20.88 25.73 -25.61
CA ALA A 850 20.44 26.50 -24.44
C ALA A 850 20.41 28.01 -24.69
N ASP A 851 19.77 28.82 -23.82
CA ASP A 851 19.94 30.30 -23.89
C ASP A 851 21.41 30.68 -23.68
N ALA A 852 22.09 30.02 -22.74
CA ALA A 852 23.51 30.23 -22.49
C ALA A 852 24.16 28.95 -21.94
N PHE A 853 25.47 28.83 -22.11
CA PHE A 853 26.30 27.77 -21.55
C PHE A 853 27.43 28.36 -20.71
N ASP A 854 27.69 27.73 -19.57
CA ASP A 854 28.83 27.99 -18.68
C ASP A 854 29.43 26.65 -18.26
N VAL A 855 30.44 26.20 -19.00
CA VAL A 855 30.96 24.84 -18.92
C VAL A 855 32.44 24.86 -18.59
N ASP A 856 32.76 24.38 -17.39
CA ASP A 856 34.12 24.28 -16.90
C ASP A 856 34.57 22.82 -16.83
N ALA A 857 35.79 22.53 -17.27
CA ALA A 857 36.46 21.27 -17.00
C ALA A 857 37.88 21.48 -16.49
N THR A 858 38.39 20.53 -15.72
CA THR A 858 39.83 20.46 -15.40
C THR A 858 40.60 19.57 -16.38
N GLY A 859 39.97 18.53 -16.91
CA GLY A 859 40.55 17.67 -17.95
C GLY A 859 40.29 18.19 -19.36
N ALA A 860 40.64 17.37 -20.35
CA ALA A 860 40.50 17.74 -21.76
C ALA A 860 39.01 17.87 -22.14
N ILE A 861 38.70 18.82 -23.02
CA ILE A 861 37.35 19.01 -23.57
C ILE A 861 37.34 18.61 -25.04
N THR A 862 36.38 17.79 -25.48
CA THR A 862 36.19 17.42 -26.88
C THR A 862 34.75 17.70 -27.32
N LEU A 863 34.59 18.62 -28.27
CA LEU A 863 33.29 19.05 -28.79
C LEU A 863 33.07 18.43 -30.19
N ASP A 864 32.56 17.20 -30.21
CA ASP A 864 32.29 16.43 -31.45
C ASP A 864 30.88 16.66 -32.03
N HIS A 865 30.05 17.42 -31.30
CA HIS A 865 28.67 17.71 -31.64
C HIS A 865 28.38 19.21 -31.53
N THR A 866 27.43 19.70 -32.34
CA THR A 866 27.10 21.12 -32.43
C THR A 866 26.62 21.68 -31.09
N ILE A 867 27.10 22.87 -30.73
CA ILE A 867 26.63 23.66 -29.59
C ILE A 867 25.97 24.93 -30.12
N THR A 868 24.72 25.19 -29.71
CA THR A 868 23.96 26.38 -30.11
C THR A 868 23.41 27.10 -28.89
N SER A 869 23.73 28.40 -28.79
CA SER A 869 23.04 29.34 -27.92
C SER A 869 22.09 30.23 -28.71
N ASP A 870 20.87 30.41 -28.23
CA ASP A 870 19.86 31.27 -28.84
C ASP A 870 19.74 32.65 -28.18
N ASN A 871 20.12 32.85 -26.91
CA ASN A 871 19.91 34.14 -26.22
C ASN A 871 21.01 34.55 -25.20
N GLY A 872 22.25 34.13 -25.39
CA GLY A 872 23.30 34.36 -24.40
C GLY A 872 24.67 33.81 -24.80
N ASN A 873 25.59 33.81 -23.84
CA ASN A 873 26.98 33.41 -24.10
C ASN A 873 27.13 31.89 -24.17
N VAL A 874 28.13 31.43 -24.91
CA VAL A 874 28.66 30.06 -24.81
C VAL A 874 30.05 30.20 -24.20
N ASP A 875 30.20 29.79 -22.95
CA ASP A 875 31.50 29.69 -22.26
C ASP A 875 31.85 28.21 -22.07
N VAL A 876 32.99 27.79 -22.64
CA VAL A 876 33.53 26.44 -22.52
C VAL A 876 35.02 26.54 -22.19
N ALA A 877 35.40 26.18 -20.96
CA ALA A 877 36.74 26.38 -20.46
C ALA A 877 37.36 25.09 -19.90
N SER A 878 38.57 24.75 -20.36
CA SER A 878 39.44 23.79 -19.68
C SER A 878 40.54 24.53 -18.92
N SER A 879 40.64 24.30 -17.61
CA SER A 879 41.61 24.98 -16.75
C SER A 879 43.03 24.37 -16.79
N ALA A 880 43.20 23.14 -17.28
CA ALA A 880 44.50 22.45 -17.22
C ALA A 880 44.83 21.56 -18.43
N ALA A 881 43.97 21.46 -19.46
CA ALA A 881 44.17 20.54 -20.57
C ALA A 881 43.74 21.11 -21.93
N LEU A 882 44.00 20.34 -22.99
CA LEU A 882 43.65 20.66 -24.37
C LEU A 882 42.12 20.70 -24.57
N THR A 883 41.65 21.70 -25.30
CA THR A 883 40.27 21.79 -25.80
C THR A 883 40.25 21.53 -27.31
N THR A 884 39.45 20.56 -27.77
CA THR A 884 39.31 20.20 -29.19
C THR A 884 37.88 20.48 -29.65
N VAL A 885 37.73 21.26 -30.74
CA VAL A 885 36.45 21.67 -31.31
C VAL A 885 36.29 21.05 -32.70
N ASN A 886 35.56 19.95 -32.80
CA ASN A 886 35.35 19.22 -34.06
C ASN A 886 33.98 19.50 -34.70
N ALA A 887 33.06 20.12 -33.97
CA ALA A 887 31.75 20.54 -34.44
C ALA A 887 31.46 22.01 -34.12
N ALA A 888 30.45 22.58 -34.79
CA ALA A 888 30.21 24.01 -34.74
C ALA A 888 29.77 24.48 -33.34
N VAL A 889 30.33 25.61 -32.89
CA VAL A 889 29.93 26.34 -31.68
C VAL A 889 29.31 27.65 -32.11
N SER A 890 28.02 27.86 -31.87
CA SER A 890 27.29 29.04 -32.32
C SER A 890 26.65 29.74 -31.12
N SER A 891 27.09 30.96 -30.84
CA SER A 891 26.55 31.81 -29.79
C SER A 891 25.79 33.00 -30.38
N SER A 892 24.58 33.27 -29.88
CA SER A 892 23.86 34.48 -30.22
C SER A 892 24.46 35.74 -29.57
N ALA A 893 25.35 35.57 -28.58
CA ALA A 893 26.15 36.61 -27.96
C ALA A 893 27.65 36.29 -28.08
N GLN A 894 28.39 36.20 -26.97
CA GLN A 894 29.82 35.89 -27.01
C GLN A 894 30.04 34.37 -27.04
N ALA A 895 30.97 33.91 -27.88
CA ALA A 895 31.50 32.55 -27.80
C ALA A 895 32.90 32.59 -27.19
N LEU A 896 33.07 32.07 -25.98
CA LEU A 896 34.33 31.91 -25.27
C LEU A 896 34.70 30.43 -25.23
N VAL A 897 35.86 30.06 -25.79
CA VAL A 897 36.39 28.70 -25.71
C VAL A 897 37.82 28.76 -25.21
N SER A 898 38.15 28.06 -24.13
CA SER A 898 39.49 28.10 -23.54
C SER A 898 40.07 26.74 -23.15
N GLY A 899 41.40 26.67 -23.03
CA GLY A 899 42.17 25.47 -22.72
C GLY A 899 43.66 25.75 -22.55
N VAL A 900 44.45 24.74 -22.16
CA VAL A 900 45.92 24.75 -22.20
C VAL A 900 46.36 24.11 -23.53
N GLY A 901 46.09 24.84 -24.61
CA GLY A 901 46.05 24.36 -25.99
C GLY A 901 44.62 24.27 -26.49
N LEU A 902 44.40 24.62 -27.76
CA LEU A 902 43.09 24.57 -28.40
C LEU A 902 43.22 24.18 -29.86
N THR A 903 42.54 23.12 -30.30
CA THR A 903 42.46 22.72 -31.71
C THR A 903 41.05 22.97 -32.22
N ASN A 904 40.88 23.87 -33.19
CA ASN A 904 39.62 24.15 -33.85
C ASN A 904 39.57 23.55 -35.25
N SER A 905 38.63 22.64 -35.46
CA SER A 905 38.31 21.98 -36.72
C SER A 905 36.89 22.23 -37.21
N ALA A 906 36.20 23.21 -36.62
CA ALA A 906 34.86 23.61 -37.01
C ALA A 906 34.67 25.13 -36.96
N THR A 907 33.43 25.58 -37.15
CA THR A 907 33.07 27.01 -37.06
C THR A 907 32.69 27.38 -35.63
N ILE A 908 33.42 28.34 -35.04
CA ILE A 908 33.08 29.02 -33.79
C ILE A 908 32.50 30.40 -34.16
N THR A 909 31.24 30.65 -33.85
CA THR A 909 30.52 31.89 -34.15
C THR A 909 30.02 32.55 -32.88
N GLY A 910 30.23 33.85 -32.73
CA GLY A 910 29.69 34.65 -31.63
C GLY A 910 29.30 36.04 -32.14
N ASN A 911 28.01 36.35 -32.18
CA ASN A 911 27.52 37.60 -32.78
C ASN A 911 27.98 38.87 -32.04
N THR A 912 28.27 38.77 -30.74
CA THR A 912 28.83 39.90 -29.96
C THR A 912 30.33 39.74 -29.67
N GLY A 913 30.99 38.79 -30.32
CA GLY A 913 32.43 38.55 -30.25
C GLY A 913 32.77 37.08 -30.06
N VAL A 914 33.99 36.71 -30.43
CA VAL A 914 34.55 35.37 -30.22
C VAL A 914 35.85 35.51 -29.45
N THR A 915 36.00 34.78 -28.36
CA THR A 915 37.27 34.68 -27.64
C THR A 915 37.72 33.23 -27.63
N VAL A 916 38.91 32.97 -28.16
CA VAL A 916 39.57 31.67 -28.04
C VAL A 916 40.84 31.85 -27.23
N ASN A 917 40.96 31.13 -26.12
CA ASN A 917 42.10 31.25 -25.22
C ASN A 917 42.77 29.89 -25.03
N ALA A 918 43.83 29.63 -25.78
CA ALA A 918 44.63 28.41 -25.69
C ALA A 918 45.69 28.47 -24.57
N GLY A 919 45.67 29.49 -23.72
CA GLY A 919 46.55 29.58 -22.56
C GLY A 919 48.02 29.51 -22.95
N THR A 920 48.80 28.77 -22.16
CA THR A 920 50.24 28.51 -22.44
C THR A 920 50.49 27.54 -23.60
N GLY A 921 49.43 27.01 -24.23
CA GLY A 921 49.51 26.07 -25.33
C GLY A 921 49.40 26.74 -26.71
N THR A 922 49.25 25.89 -27.74
CA THR A 922 49.06 26.32 -29.13
C THR A 922 47.57 26.40 -29.47
N PHE A 923 47.14 27.49 -30.11
CA PHE A 923 45.87 27.56 -30.84
C PHE A 923 46.09 27.09 -32.28
N THR A 924 45.55 25.92 -32.62
CA THR A 924 45.57 25.36 -33.98
C THR A 924 44.20 25.53 -34.62
N ASN A 925 44.10 26.26 -35.73
CA ASN A 925 42.90 26.34 -36.55
C ASN A 925 43.11 25.52 -37.83
N THR A 926 42.48 24.35 -37.92
CA THR A 926 42.79 23.36 -38.97
C THR A 926 42.23 23.75 -40.34
N ALA A 927 42.87 23.27 -41.41
CA ALA A 927 42.51 23.56 -42.80
C ALA A 927 41.07 23.10 -43.16
N THR A 928 40.43 23.78 -44.10
CA THR A 928 39.11 23.48 -44.74
C THR A 928 37.84 23.62 -43.91
N THR A 929 37.87 23.39 -42.59
CA THR A 929 36.67 23.46 -41.74
C THR A 929 36.82 24.34 -40.49
N GLY A 930 38.06 24.61 -40.04
CA GLY A 930 38.34 25.51 -38.92
C GLY A 930 38.03 26.96 -39.28
N ALA A 931 37.05 27.55 -38.59
CA ALA A 931 36.67 28.94 -38.77
C ALA A 931 36.30 29.65 -37.46
N LEU A 932 36.65 30.93 -37.34
CA LEU A 932 36.16 31.84 -36.31
C LEU A 932 35.33 32.95 -36.98
N SER A 933 34.17 33.31 -36.44
CA SER A 933 33.28 34.29 -37.06
C SER A 933 32.53 35.13 -36.03
N ASN A 934 32.53 36.45 -36.20
CA ASN A 934 31.63 37.34 -35.46
C ASN A 934 30.32 37.62 -36.22
N ASN A 935 29.98 36.76 -37.19
CA ASN A 935 28.86 36.92 -38.12
C ASN A 935 28.90 38.23 -38.94
N ALA A 936 30.10 38.67 -39.32
CA ALA A 936 30.36 39.92 -40.03
C ALA A 936 29.92 41.20 -39.28
N GLY A 937 29.86 41.13 -37.94
CA GLY A 937 29.51 42.24 -37.06
C GLY A 937 30.67 43.22 -36.81
N ALA A 938 30.46 44.09 -35.81
CA ALA A 938 31.47 45.07 -35.35
C ALA A 938 32.22 44.62 -34.07
N SER A 939 31.87 43.46 -33.51
CA SER A 939 32.49 42.92 -32.30
C SER A 939 33.81 42.24 -32.59
N ASP A 940 34.69 42.18 -31.61
CA ASP A 940 36.03 41.66 -31.82
C ASP A 940 36.09 40.12 -31.77
N ILE A 941 37.07 39.57 -32.49
CA ILE A 941 37.54 38.19 -32.32
C ILE A 941 38.89 38.24 -31.63
N THR A 942 39.02 37.64 -30.46
CA THR A 942 40.26 37.62 -29.67
C THR A 942 40.83 36.21 -29.61
N ILE A 943 42.08 36.04 -29.99
CA ILE A 943 42.85 34.81 -29.88
C ILE A 943 43.98 35.04 -28.88
N ILE A 944 44.01 34.26 -27.81
CA ILE A 944 45.02 34.34 -26.75
C ILE A 944 45.75 32.99 -26.70
N ALA A 945 47.04 32.96 -27.03
CA ALA A 945 47.83 31.73 -27.01
C ALA A 945 49.33 32.02 -27.04
N ASP A 946 50.15 31.17 -26.42
CA ASP A 946 51.61 31.25 -26.55
C ASP A 946 52.14 30.66 -27.86
N GLY A 947 51.33 29.88 -28.58
CA GLY A 947 51.61 29.48 -29.96
C GLY A 947 50.36 29.53 -30.84
N ILE A 948 50.55 29.79 -32.13
CA ILE A 948 49.50 29.92 -33.13
C ILE A 948 49.86 29.02 -34.33
N ASP A 949 48.89 28.28 -34.86
CA ASP A 949 49.00 27.47 -36.08
C ASP A 949 47.69 27.63 -36.89
N LEU A 950 47.68 28.49 -37.92
CA LEU A 950 46.51 28.75 -38.76
C LEU A 950 46.65 28.05 -40.11
N GLN A 951 46.47 26.74 -40.15
CA GLN A 951 46.68 25.93 -41.35
C GLN A 951 45.98 26.48 -42.60
N SER A 952 46.62 26.31 -43.76
CA SER A 952 46.18 26.88 -45.05
C SER A 952 44.71 26.54 -45.38
N ALA A 953 43.89 27.55 -45.65
CA ALA A 953 42.44 27.50 -45.88
C ALA A 953 41.54 27.43 -44.62
N SER A 954 42.08 27.67 -43.42
CA SER A 954 41.28 28.12 -42.28
C SER A 954 40.72 29.54 -42.53
N ALA A 955 39.67 29.96 -41.81
CA ALA A 955 39.03 31.28 -42.00
C ALA A 955 38.77 32.01 -40.69
N ILE A 956 39.26 33.23 -40.52
CA ILE A 956 38.92 34.09 -39.38
C ILE A 956 38.18 35.32 -39.91
N ASN A 957 36.88 35.41 -39.70
CA ASN A 957 36.04 36.50 -40.21
C ASN A 957 35.56 37.41 -39.06
N GLY A 958 36.32 38.47 -38.82
CA GLY A 958 35.97 39.56 -37.91
C GLY A 958 35.09 40.65 -38.53
N GLY A 959 34.64 40.52 -39.79
CA GLY A 959 33.72 41.49 -40.39
C GLY A 959 34.25 42.92 -40.36
N THR A 960 33.51 43.82 -39.69
CA THR A 960 33.93 45.21 -39.44
C THR A 960 34.59 45.44 -38.07
N GLY A 961 34.71 44.38 -37.25
CA GLY A 961 35.40 44.40 -35.96
C GLY A 961 36.90 44.13 -36.08
N THR A 962 37.57 44.09 -34.93
CA THR A 962 39.00 43.81 -34.81
C THR A 962 39.21 42.31 -34.60
N VAL A 963 40.23 41.74 -35.24
CA VAL A 963 40.76 40.42 -34.90
C VAL A 963 42.03 40.66 -34.10
N THR A 964 42.04 40.29 -32.82
CA THR A 964 43.19 40.44 -31.93
C THR A 964 43.87 39.09 -31.74
N ILE A 965 45.19 39.02 -31.91
CA ILE A 965 46.00 37.85 -31.58
C ILE A 965 47.08 38.27 -30.59
N GLN A 966 47.08 37.70 -29.40
CA GLN A 966 48.01 38.07 -28.33
C GLN A 966 48.58 36.83 -27.60
N PRO A 967 49.81 36.92 -27.05
CA PRO A 967 50.35 35.88 -26.19
C PRO A 967 49.56 35.77 -24.88
N PHE A 968 49.59 34.58 -24.28
CA PHE A 968 49.03 34.36 -22.95
C PHE A 968 50.07 34.65 -21.85
N THR A 969 51.29 34.16 -22.02
CA THR A 969 52.40 34.37 -21.10
C THR A 969 53.04 35.73 -21.36
N ASN A 970 53.10 36.53 -20.31
CA ASN A 970 53.71 37.85 -20.35
C ASN A 970 55.18 37.77 -20.80
N GLY A 971 55.54 38.57 -21.81
CA GLY A 971 56.88 38.67 -22.34
C GLY A 971 57.21 37.64 -23.43
N THR A 972 56.24 36.82 -23.87
CA THR A 972 56.41 35.93 -25.03
C THR A 972 56.61 36.79 -26.29
N ALA A 973 57.68 36.51 -27.02
CA ALA A 973 57.98 37.19 -28.28
C ALA A 973 56.95 36.79 -29.35
N LEU A 974 56.53 37.76 -30.18
CA LEU A 974 55.62 37.53 -31.30
C LEU A 974 56.40 37.67 -32.60
N ASN A 975 56.49 36.60 -33.38
CA ASN A 975 57.27 36.57 -34.60
C ASN A 975 56.34 36.52 -35.82
N LEU A 976 56.54 37.42 -36.78
CA LEU A 976 55.62 37.61 -37.90
C LEU A 976 56.37 37.33 -39.21
N GLY A 977 55.95 36.29 -39.93
CA GLY A 977 56.40 35.95 -41.29
C GLY A 977 57.61 35.01 -41.43
N ALA A 978 58.33 34.66 -40.34
CA ALA A 978 59.33 33.60 -40.31
C ALA A 978 58.74 32.22 -39.92
N ALA A 979 59.38 31.12 -40.33
CA ALA A 979 58.87 29.75 -40.14
C ALA A 979 59.50 28.96 -38.96
N THR A 980 60.21 29.61 -38.03
CA THR A 980 60.82 28.91 -36.88
C THR A 980 60.84 29.75 -35.59
N GLY A 981 59.85 29.54 -34.73
CA GLY A 981 59.65 30.19 -33.42
C GLY A 981 58.35 29.71 -32.74
N ALA A 982 58.14 30.06 -31.47
CA ALA A 982 57.02 29.54 -30.65
C ALA A 982 55.68 30.27 -30.88
N LEU A 983 55.70 31.51 -31.38
CA LEU A 983 54.53 32.33 -31.73
C LEU A 983 54.75 32.94 -33.12
N ASP A 984 54.70 32.10 -34.16
CA ASP A 984 54.90 32.51 -35.56
C ASP A 984 53.53 32.71 -36.24
N ILE A 985 53.26 33.90 -36.79
CA ILE A 985 52.16 34.10 -37.74
C ILE A 985 52.77 34.34 -39.10
N SER A 986 52.68 33.37 -40.01
CA SER A 986 53.13 33.53 -41.39
C SER A 986 52.20 34.43 -42.21
N SER A 987 52.68 34.94 -43.33
CA SER A 987 51.89 35.74 -44.27
C SER A 987 50.66 35.00 -44.81
N ALA A 988 50.79 33.69 -45.03
CA ALA A 988 49.67 32.85 -45.48
C ALA A 988 48.61 32.71 -44.39
N GLU A 989 49.03 32.65 -43.12
CA GLU A 989 48.16 32.57 -41.95
C GLU A 989 47.44 33.89 -41.71
N ALA A 990 48.13 35.03 -41.79
CA ALA A 990 47.51 36.35 -41.65
C ALA A 990 46.47 36.64 -42.74
N GLN A 991 46.69 36.17 -43.97
CA GLN A 991 45.74 36.33 -45.08
C GLN A 991 44.48 35.47 -44.95
N THR A 992 44.43 34.53 -44.00
CA THR A 992 43.18 33.83 -43.64
C THR A 992 42.20 34.72 -42.85
N VAL A 993 42.66 35.88 -42.38
CA VAL A 993 41.89 36.84 -41.61
C VAL A 993 41.17 37.84 -42.53
N THR A 994 39.86 38.00 -42.32
CA THR A 994 39.03 39.04 -42.92
C THR A 994 38.42 39.89 -41.81
N ALA A 995 38.87 41.13 -41.65
CA ALA A 995 38.41 42.04 -40.58
C ALA A 995 38.56 43.51 -41.02
N ALA A 996 38.12 44.46 -40.18
CA ALA A 996 38.48 45.86 -40.37
C ALA A 996 39.94 46.09 -39.97
N THR A 997 40.37 45.45 -38.88
CA THR A 997 41.74 45.55 -38.37
C THR A 997 42.19 44.21 -37.80
N LEU A 998 43.44 43.81 -38.09
CA LEU A 998 44.15 42.74 -37.39
C LEU A 998 45.08 43.36 -36.36
N ALA A 999 44.69 43.27 -35.08
CA ALA A 999 45.52 43.65 -33.96
C ALA A 999 46.42 42.47 -33.55
N LEU A 1000 47.72 42.72 -33.44
CA LEU A 1000 48.73 41.74 -33.09
C LEU A 1000 49.44 42.23 -31.82
N GLY A 1001 49.48 41.37 -30.82
CA GLY A 1001 50.01 41.65 -29.50
C GLY A 1001 49.07 42.41 -28.56
N ASP A 1002 49.56 42.66 -27.35
CA ASP A 1002 48.87 43.43 -26.30
C ASP A 1002 49.87 44.38 -25.64
N ALA A 1003 49.45 45.63 -25.41
CA ALA A 1003 50.28 46.68 -24.85
C ALA A 1003 50.92 46.32 -23.49
N THR A 1004 50.35 45.37 -22.74
CA THR A 1004 50.84 44.91 -21.43
C THR A 1004 51.63 43.60 -21.44
N ASP A 1005 51.51 42.77 -22.48
CA ASP A 1005 51.87 41.33 -22.37
C ASP A 1005 52.71 40.78 -23.53
N THR A 1006 52.90 41.49 -24.64
CA THR A 1006 53.84 41.05 -25.69
C THR A 1006 55.30 41.34 -25.36
N GLY A 1007 56.15 40.32 -25.52
CA GLY A 1007 57.61 40.48 -25.59
C GLY A 1007 58.06 41.25 -26.83
N THR A 1008 59.28 40.99 -27.30
CA THR A 1008 59.77 41.55 -28.57
C THR A 1008 58.89 41.05 -29.72
N VAL A 1009 58.33 41.96 -30.52
CA VAL A 1009 57.68 41.64 -31.79
C VAL A 1009 58.73 41.69 -32.89
N THR A 1010 58.98 40.56 -33.58
CA THR A 1010 59.89 40.48 -34.73
C THR A 1010 59.12 40.37 -36.04
N LEU A 1011 59.50 41.15 -37.06
CA LEU A 1011 58.91 41.09 -38.40
C LEU A 1011 59.93 40.51 -39.40
N ASP A 1012 59.51 39.57 -40.25
CA ASP A 1012 60.27 38.96 -41.34
C ASP A 1012 59.32 38.65 -42.51
N GLN A 1013 59.32 39.45 -43.58
CA GLN A 1013 58.52 39.21 -44.81
C GLN A 1013 57.00 39.00 -44.58
N PHE A 1014 56.45 39.63 -43.55
CA PHE A 1014 55.04 39.54 -43.20
C PHE A 1014 54.13 40.32 -44.19
N ASP A 1015 53.25 39.60 -44.88
CA ASP A 1015 52.24 40.14 -45.80
C ASP A 1015 50.84 39.76 -45.32
N ALA A 1016 50.11 40.76 -44.82
CA ALA A 1016 48.71 40.63 -44.40
C ALA A 1016 47.70 41.02 -45.50
N GLY A 1017 48.16 41.28 -46.73
CA GLY A 1017 47.30 41.66 -47.86
C GLY A 1017 46.62 43.02 -47.69
N ALA A 1018 45.29 43.07 -47.85
CA ALA A 1018 44.53 44.33 -47.84
C ALA A 1018 44.02 44.78 -46.46
N LEU A 1019 44.43 44.10 -45.40
CA LEU A 1019 43.95 44.31 -44.04
C LEU A 1019 44.70 45.47 -43.36
N ASP A 1020 43.99 46.29 -42.59
CA ASP A 1020 44.65 47.23 -41.68
C ASP A 1020 45.26 46.42 -40.53
N VAL A 1021 46.55 46.59 -40.25
CA VAL A 1021 47.25 45.83 -39.21
C VAL A 1021 47.72 46.78 -38.11
N SER A 1022 47.35 46.48 -36.87
CA SER A 1022 47.83 47.20 -35.68
C SER A 1022 48.74 46.28 -34.90
N ILE A 1023 50.02 46.62 -34.78
CA ILE A 1023 50.99 45.80 -34.03
C ILE A 1023 51.38 46.53 -32.76
N THR A 1024 51.26 45.82 -31.62
CA THR A 1024 51.59 46.33 -30.28
C THR A 1024 52.56 45.39 -29.57
N GLY A 1025 53.61 45.97 -28.97
CA GLY A 1025 54.74 45.22 -28.42
C GLY A 1025 55.45 45.99 -27.30
N THR A 1026 56.13 45.29 -26.38
CA THR A 1026 57.10 45.97 -25.50
C THR A 1026 58.21 46.60 -26.34
N SER A 1027 58.85 45.80 -27.19
CA SER A 1027 59.80 46.23 -28.21
C SER A 1027 59.38 45.71 -29.57
N ILE A 1028 59.60 46.48 -30.63
CA ILE A 1028 59.32 46.06 -32.01
C ILE A 1028 60.65 46.11 -32.75
N ASP A 1029 61.16 44.93 -33.12
CA ASP A 1029 62.47 44.70 -33.71
C ASP A 1029 62.32 44.05 -35.09
N ASP A 1030 63.25 44.32 -35.98
CA ASP A 1030 63.21 43.91 -37.38
C ASP A 1030 64.52 43.19 -37.70
N VAL A 1031 64.47 41.86 -37.79
CA VAL A 1031 65.67 41.01 -37.72
C VAL A 1031 65.79 40.10 -38.94
N GLY A 1032 66.09 40.62 -40.14
CA GLY A 1032 66.63 39.77 -41.22
C GLY A 1032 66.43 40.24 -42.67
N ASP A 1033 67.52 40.18 -43.44
CA ASP A 1033 67.66 40.51 -44.87
C ASP A 1033 66.78 39.67 -45.82
N ALA A 1034 65.73 40.30 -46.38
CA ALA A 1034 65.49 40.37 -47.83
C ALA A 1034 64.32 41.33 -48.11
N ALA A 1035 64.64 42.47 -48.70
CA ALA A 1035 63.74 43.59 -48.96
C ALA A 1035 62.34 43.21 -49.52
N THR A 1036 61.31 43.27 -48.67
CA THR A 1036 60.01 43.93 -48.90
C THR A 1036 59.20 43.88 -47.59
N HIS A 1037 59.24 44.97 -46.83
CA HIS A 1037 58.67 45.10 -45.48
C HIS A 1037 57.16 45.38 -45.53
N LEU A 1038 56.43 44.96 -44.48
CA LEU A 1038 54.97 45.06 -44.27
C LEU A 1038 54.19 45.55 -45.50
N THR A 1039 53.95 44.65 -46.45
CA THR A 1039 53.24 44.96 -47.69
C THR A 1039 51.73 44.91 -47.47
N THR A 1040 51.18 45.89 -46.75
CA THR A 1040 49.71 46.01 -46.61
C THR A 1040 49.16 46.98 -47.64
N SER A 1041 48.03 46.66 -48.28
CA SER A 1041 47.26 47.66 -49.03
C SER A 1041 46.34 48.50 -48.13
N GLY A 1042 46.28 48.18 -46.83
CA GLY A 1042 45.59 48.91 -45.77
C GLY A 1042 46.54 49.77 -44.92
N ASN A 1043 45.98 50.53 -43.98
CA ASN A 1043 46.69 51.37 -43.03
C ASN A 1043 47.30 50.51 -41.90
N ALA A 1044 48.63 50.43 -41.84
CA ALA A 1044 49.34 49.81 -40.74
C ALA A 1044 49.68 50.82 -39.63
N THR A 1045 49.58 50.42 -38.36
CA THR A 1045 50.04 51.23 -37.22
C THR A 1045 50.94 50.40 -36.31
N LEU A 1046 52.06 50.99 -35.90
CA LEU A 1046 53.12 50.33 -35.13
C LEU A 1046 53.28 51.08 -33.80
N THR A 1047 53.00 50.42 -32.68
CA THR A 1047 53.03 51.04 -31.35
C THR A 1047 53.85 50.19 -30.38
N ALA A 1048 55.04 50.67 -30.00
CA ALA A 1048 55.81 50.07 -28.91
C ALA A 1048 55.46 50.73 -27.57
N THR A 1049 55.19 49.94 -26.53
CA THR A 1049 54.77 50.45 -25.21
C THR A 1049 55.95 50.74 -24.28
N THR A 1050 57.04 49.95 -24.36
CA THR A 1050 58.27 50.11 -23.55
C THR A 1050 59.52 49.56 -24.25
N GLY A 1051 60.23 50.41 -25.00
CA GLY A 1051 61.34 49.96 -25.86
C GLY A 1051 61.41 50.77 -27.16
N ALA A 1052 62.52 50.64 -27.90
CA ALA A 1052 62.70 51.37 -29.16
C ALA A 1052 61.86 50.74 -30.29
N ILE A 1053 61.38 51.57 -31.22
CA ILE A 1053 60.92 51.12 -32.54
C ILE A 1053 62.14 51.22 -33.47
N GLY A 1054 62.68 50.07 -33.86
CA GLY A 1054 63.84 49.99 -34.77
C GLY A 1054 63.44 49.38 -36.11
N ALA A 1055 63.69 50.10 -37.21
CA ALA A 1055 63.69 49.56 -38.56
C ALA A 1055 65.13 49.69 -39.10
N SER A 1056 65.78 48.58 -39.42
CA SER A 1056 67.18 48.55 -39.85
C SER A 1056 67.32 47.80 -41.17
N GLY A 1057 67.86 48.44 -42.22
CA GLY A 1057 68.22 47.78 -43.49
C GLY A 1057 67.24 47.97 -44.66
N VAL A 1058 66.48 49.07 -44.71
CA VAL A 1058 65.47 49.30 -45.78
C VAL A 1058 66.03 50.07 -46.98
N VAL A 1059 65.79 49.58 -48.20
CA VAL A 1059 66.01 50.31 -49.46
C VAL A 1059 64.78 51.17 -49.78
N GLY A 1060 64.88 52.49 -49.61
CA GLY A 1060 63.84 53.48 -49.94
C GLY A 1060 62.66 53.46 -48.99
N LEU A 1061 62.75 54.21 -47.88
CA LEU A 1061 61.69 54.27 -46.86
C LEU A 1061 60.71 55.42 -47.17
N VAL A 1062 59.53 55.08 -47.67
CA VAL A 1062 58.40 56.01 -47.81
C VAL A 1062 57.43 55.76 -46.66
N VAL A 1063 57.43 56.64 -45.66
CA VAL A 1063 56.45 56.63 -44.57
C VAL A 1063 55.19 57.36 -45.05
N ASP A 1064 54.41 56.73 -45.95
CA ASP A 1064 53.23 57.40 -46.57
C ASP A 1064 51.90 56.65 -46.41
N ALA A 1065 51.78 55.76 -45.42
CA ALA A 1065 50.46 55.22 -45.02
C ALA A 1065 50.30 54.96 -43.51
N ALA A 1066 51.38 55.06 -42.72
CA ALA A 1066 51.42 54.71 -41.31
C ALA A 1066 51.91 55.91 -40.48
N SER A 1067 51.15 56.33 -39.47
CA SER A 1067 51.74 57.20 -38.44
C SER A 1067 52.68 56.36 -37.58
N ILE A 1068 53.96 56.73 -37.50
CA ILE A 1068 54.84 56.22 -36.44
C ILE A 1068 54.59 57.11 -35.21
N ALA A 1069 53.77 56.62 -34.29
CA ALA A 1069 53.36 57.35 -33.11
C ALA A 1069 53.70 56.54 -31.84
N ALA A 1070 54.62 57.04 -31.03
CA ALA A 1070 54.80 56.55 -29.67
C ALA A 1070 53.79 57.27 -28.76
N THR A 1071 52.90 56.51 -28.13
CA THR A 1071 51.77 57.05 -27.35
C THR A 1071 52.11 57.32 -25.88
N THR A 1072 53.33 56.98 -25.42
CA THR A 1072 53.82 57.23 -24.06
C THR A 1072 55.04 58.16 -24.07
N SER A 1073 55.16 59.00 -23.03
CA SER A 1073 56.21 60.01 -22.98
C SER A 1073 57.60 59.41 -22.75
N ASN A 1074 58.51 59.66 -23.70
CA ASN A 1074 59.97 59.35 -23.69
C ASN A 1074 60.45 58.14 -24.53
N GLN A 1075 59.71 57.66 -25.53
CA GLN A 1075 60.16 56.56 -26.39
C GLN A 1075 61.06 57.06 -27.54
N ASN A 1076 62.21 56.43 -27.78
CA ASN A 1076 63.09 56.79 -28.90
C ASN A 1076 62.62 56.12 -30.20
N ILE A 1077 62.45 56.91 -31.26
CA ILE A 1077 62.20 56.44 -32.63
C ILE A 1077 63.52 56.54 -33.39
N THR A 1078 64.01 55.45 -33.97
CA THR A 1078 65.19 55.50 -34.85
C THR A 1078 64.86 54.85 -36.19
N LEU A 1079 64.97 55.64 -37.26
CA LEU A 1079 64.75 55.19 -38.63
C LEU A 1079 66.07 55.32 -39.38
N ALA A 1080 66.57 54.20 -39.89
CA ALA A 1080 67.79 54.19 -40.69
C ALA A 1080 67.54 53.61 -42.09
N ALA A 1081 67.90 54.36 -43.13
CA ALA A 1081 67.91 53.88 -44.51
C ALA A 1081 69.37 53.84 -44.98
N ILE A 1082 69.92 52.65 -45.25
CA ILE A 1082 71.33 52.46 -45.57
C ILE A 1082 71.42 51.91 -47.00
N ASP A 1083 72.27 52.49 -47.83
CA ASP A 1083 72.60 51.98 -49.17
C ASP A 1083 73.56 50.78 -49.04
N PHE A 1084 73.27 49.69 -49.74
CA PHE A 1084 74.09 48.48 -49.74
C PHE A 1084 74.54 48.07 -51.16
N ASP A 1085 74.32 48.89 -52.19
CA ASP A 1085 74.64 48.51 -53.57
C ASP A 1085 76.12 48.80 -53.92
N GLU A 1086 76.98 47.78 -53.87
CA GLU A 1086 78.43 47.88 -54.19
C GLU A 1086 78.71 48.05 -55.72
N ASP A 1087 77.69 48.30 -56.55
CA ASP A 1087 77.80 48.41 -58.02
C ASP A 1087 77.68 49.87 -58.53
N THR A 1088 78.82 50.39 -59.00
CA THR A 1088 79.06 51.74 -59.55
C THR A 1088 78.22 52.18 -60.78
N THR A 1089 77.12 51.50 -61.12
CA THR A 1089 76.39 51.77 -62.38
C THR A 1089 74.87 52.01 -62.25
N ASN A 1090 74.29 51.97 -61.04
CA ASN A 1090 72.91 52.40 -60.79
C ASN A 1090 72.89 53.60 -59.82
N ALA A 1091 72.34 54.73 -60.26
CA ALA A 1091 72.59 56.05 -59.65
C ALA A 1091 71.33 56.66 -58.99
N SER A 1092 70.72 55.98 -58.03
CA SER A 1092 69.80 56.66 -57.12
C SER A 1092 69.86 56.02 -55.73
N PRO A 1093 70.61 56.62 -54.79
CA PRO A 1093 70.61 56.22 -53.40
C PRO A 1093 69.21 56.39 -52.74
N ALA A 1094 69.02 55.79 -51.57
CA ALA A 1094 67.71 55.63 -50.95
C ALA A 1094 67.27 56.86 -50.14
N ASN A 1095 66.30 57.62 -50.66
CA ASN A 1095 65.66 58.72 -49.96
C ASN A 1095 64.75 58.23 -48.81
N LEU A 1096 64.62 59.05 -47.77
CA LEU A 1096 63.56 58.91 -46.76
C LEU A 1096 62.51 59.99 -46.97
N THR A 1097 61.25 59.62 -47.16
CA THR A 1097 60.14 60.59 -47.14
C THR A 1097 59.28 60.39 -45.90
N VAL A 1098 59.17 61.43 -45.08
CA VAL A 1098 58.15 61.56 -44.03
C VAL A 1098 56.90 62.17 -44.65
N GLY A 1099 55.88 61.34 -44.86
CA GLY A 1099 54.58 61.73 -45.42
C GLY A 1099 53.81 62.72 -44.54
N ALA A 1100 52.69 63.23 -45.03
CA ALA A 1100 51.92 64.34 -44.41
C ALA A 1100 51.46 64.10 -42.97
N VAL A 1101 51.37 62.84 -42.54
CA VAL A 1101 50.90 62.43 -41.21
C VAL A 1101 51.98 62.61 -40.12
N GLY A 1102 53.26 62.58 -40.50
CA GLY A 1102 54.37 62.88 -39.60
C GLY A 1102 54.81 61.76 -38.64
N ILE A 1103 55.84 62.04 -37.85
CA ILE A 1103 56.43 61.16 -36.81
C ILE A 1103 56.22 61.82 -35.46
N THR A 1104 55.75 61.10 -34.44
CA THR A 1104 55.65 61.64 -33.06
C THR A 1104 56.19 60.65 -32.04
N SER A 1105 57.20 61.03 -31.24
CA SER A 1105 57.85 60.13 -30.26
C SER A 1105 57.32 60.28 -28.82
N GLY A 1106 56.27 61.07 -28.62
CA GLY A 1106 55.64 61.29 -27.32
C GLY A 1106 56.53 62.01 -26.27
N GLY A 1107 57.80 62.32 -26.57
CA GLY A 1107 58.76 62.93 -25.64
C GLY A 1107 60.19 62.36 -25.71
N GLY A 1108 60.42 61.27 -26.46
CA GLY A 1108 61.75 60.66 -26.64
C GLY A 1108 62.45 61.10 -27.92
N ASN A 1109 63.64 60.59 -28.21
CA ASN A 1109 64.45 61.07 -29.32
C ASN A 1109 63.92 60.53 -30.66
N VAL A 1110 63.82 61.36 -31.70
CA VAL A 1110 63.60 60.91 -33.08
C VAL A 1110 64.92 60.99 -33.81
N VAL A 1111 65.47 59.87 -34.25
CA VAL A 1111 66.71 59.82 -35.03
C VAL A 1111 66.38 59.31 -36.42
N LEU A 1112 66.59 60.12 -37.43
CA LEU A 1112 66.57 59.73 -38.84
C LEU A 1112 68.01 59.68 -39.30
N ASN A 1113 68.50 58.53 -39.75
CA ASN A 1113 69.86 58.40 -40.25
C ASN A 1113 69.85 57.68 -41.60
N VAL A 1114 69.97 58.44 -42.68
CA VAL A 1114 69.70 57.96 -44.02
C VAL A 1114 70.87 58.22 -44.96
N ALA A 1115 70.99 57.39 -45.98
CA ALA A 1115 72.02 57.52 -47.01
C ALA A 1115 71.80 58.74 -47.91
N ASP A 1116 70.56 59.05 -48.33
CA ASP A 1116 70.27 60.11 -49.31
C ASP A 1116 69.29 61.19 -48.76
N ASP A 1117 68.53 61.85 -49.63
CA ASP A 1117 67.60 62.91 -49.27
C ASP A 1117 66.58 62.48 -48.19
N VAL A 1118 66.42 63.31 -47.16
CA VAL A 1118 65.25 63.28 -46.28
C VAL A 1118 64.24 64.32 -46.74
N THR A 1119 63.08 63.88 -47.19
CA THR A 1119 61.96 64.75 -47.53
C THR A 1119 60.91 64.74 -46.41
N LEU A 1120 60.60 65.89 -45.84
CA LEU A 1120 59.71 66.08 -44.69
C LEU A 1120 58.44 66.81 -45.11
N THR A 1121 57.44 66.06 -45.55
CA THR A 1121 56.13 66.64 -45.92
C THR A 1121 55.17 66.74 -44.74
N GLY A 1122 55.31 65.88 -43.73
CA GLY A 1122 54.60 65.96 -42.44
C GLY A 1122 55.51 66.34 -41.27
N ALA A 1123 54.90 66.60 -40.11
CA ALA A 1123 55.61 67.06 -38.92
C ALA A 1123 56.45 65.94 -38.27
N ILE A 1124 57.59 66.28 -37.69
CA ILE A 1124 58.29 65.43 -36.72
C ILE A 1124 58.10 66.06 -35.36
N ASN A 1125 57.61 65.32 -34.37
CA ASN A 1125 57.35 65.86 -33.04
C ASN A 1125 57.96 64.95 -31.97
N ALA A 1126 59.17 65.31 -31.52
CA ALA A 1126 59.84 64.67 -30.41
C ALA A 1126 59.41 65.20 -29.03
N GLY A 1127 58.56 66.22 -28.96
CA GLY A 1127 58.18 66.87 -27.70
C GLY A 1127 59.41 67.40 -26.94
N THR A 1128 59.71 66.82 -25.78
CA THR A 1128 60.89 67.12 -24.96
C THR A 1128 62.16 66.36 -25.37
N GLY A 1129 62.08 65.42 -26.29
CA GLY A 1129 63.21 64.64 -26.79
C GLY A 1129 63.98 65.35 -27.88
N THR A 1130 65.10 64.79 -28.31
CA THR A 1130 65.91 65.36 -29.39
C THR A 1130 65.49 64.80 -30.75
N VAL A 1131 65.43 65.63 -31.78
CA VAL A 1131 65.37 65.16 -33.16
C VAL A 1131 66.77 65.20 -33.74
N THR A 1132 67.27 64.11 -34.27
CA THR A 1132 68.50 64.07 -35.06
C THR A 1132 68.14 63.60 -36.46
N ILE A 1133 68.54 64.31 -37.50
CA ILE A 1133 68.31 63.93 -38.90
C ILE A 1133 69.65 63.99 -39.59
N ALA A 1134 70.26 62.85 -39.87
CA ALA A 1134 71.46 62.75 -40.68
C ALA A 1134 71.06 62.22 -42.06
N ALA A 1135 71.25 63.04 -43.09
CA ALA A 1135 71.17 62.68 -44.51
C ALA A 1135 72.59 62.62 -45.09
N GLY A 1136 73.00 61.49 -45.64
CA GLY A 1136 74.39 61.25 -46.06
C GLY A 1136 75.35 60.98 -44.89
N GLY A 1137 74.83 60.51 -43.75
CA GLY A 1137 75.62 60.18 -42.56
C GLY A 1137 76.59 59.00 -42.80
N THR A 1138 77.85 59.15 -42.35
CA THR A 1138 79.04 58.31 -42.66
C THR A 1138 79.04 56.83 -42.26
N SER A 1139 77.94 56.10 -42.35
CA SER A 1139 77.96 54.65 -42.21
C SER A 1139 77.68 53.97 -43.55
N LEU A 1140 78.78 53.76 -44.29
CA LEU A 1140 79.00 52.67 -45.26
C LEU A 1140 78.94 52.94 -46.79
N ASP A 1141 79.20 54.14 -47.31
CA ASP A 1141 79.48 54.29 -48.76
C ASP A 1141 80.55 55.33 -49.17
N ASN A 1142 81.14 55.09 -50.34
CA ASN A 1142 82.24 55.75 -51.04
C ASN A 1142 82.06 57.27 -51.19
N ALA A 1143 82.93 58.03 -50.50
CA ALA A 1143 82.98 59.50 -50.43
C ALA A 1143 83.12 60.26 -51.78
N ALA A 1144 83.00 59.60 -52.93
CA ALA A 1144 83.17 60.17 -54.26
C ALA A 1144 81.89 60.32 -55.09
N VAL A 1145 80.76 59.70 -54.71
CA VAL A 1145 79.54 59.64 -55.56
C VAL A 1145 78.32 60.34 -54.96
N ASP A 1146 78.25 60.53 -53.65
CA ASP A 1146 77.07 61.13 -53.01
C ASP A 1146 77.34 62.52 -52.43
N ASN A 1147 77.13 63.55 -53.27
CA ASN A 1147 77.12 64.95 -52.84
C ASN A 1147 75.70 65.54 -52.90
N VAL A 1148 74.65 64.71 -52.89
CA VAL A 1148 73.27 65.16 -53.22
C VAL A 1148 72.26 64.96 -52.09
N ALA A 1149 72.59 64.31 -50.97
CA ALA A 1149 71.69 64.14 -49.83
C ALA A 1149 71.29 65.44 -49.11
N SER A 1150 70.04 65.87 -49.26
CA SER A 1150 69.44 67.06 -48.67
C SER A 1150 68.34 66.73 -47.66
N VAL A 1151 68.13 67.59 -46.67
CA VAL A 1151 66.96 67.49 -45.79
C VAL A 1151 66.00 68.61 -46.15
N ASN A 1152 64.87 68.31 -46.77
CA ASN A 1152 63.96 69.31 -47.31
C ASN A 1152 62.51 69.05 -46.95
N GLY A 1153 61.69 70.09 -46.86
CA GLY A 1153 60.24 69.93 -46.80
C GLY A 1153 59.55 70.92 -45.88
N ALA A 1154 58.22 70.97 -45.95
CA ALA A 1154 57.40 71.93 -45.21
C ALA A 1154 57.00 71.46 -43.81
N GLY A 1155 57.31 70.21 -43.46
CA GLY A 1155 57.01 69.59 -42.17
C GLY A 1155 57.63 70.36 -41.01
N LEU A 1156 56.87 70.51 -39.92
CA LEU A 1156 57.37 71.10 -38.67
C LEU A 1156 58.13 70.05 -37.86
N ILE A 1157 59.41 70.29 -37.59
CA ILE A 1157 60.21 69.47 -36.68
C ILE A 1157 60.20 70.10 -35.29
N THR A 1158 59.77 69.38 -34.27
CA THR A 1158 59.66 69.84 -32.89
C THR A 1158 60.49 68.93 -31.98
N GLY A 1159 61.29 69.50 -31.08
CA GLY A 1159 62.11 68.74 -30.13
C GLY A 1159 62.82 69.69 -29.15
N SER A 1160 63.38 69.19 -28.04
CA SER A 1160 64.19 70.01 -27.13
C SER A 1160 65.54 70.40 -27.70
N SER A 1161 66.09 69.52 -28.55
CA SER A 1161 67.21 69.79 -29.45
C SER A 1161 66.91 69.18 -30.81
N ILE A 1162 67.14 69.92 -31.88
CA ILE A 1162 67.08 69.45 -33.25
C ILE A 1162 68.51 69.50 -33.80
N ASP A 1163 68.98 68.41 -34.38
CA ASP A 1163 70.30 68.28 -34.97
C ASP A 1163 70.12 67.73 -36.37
N ILE A 1164 70.49 68.50 -37.39
CA ILE A 1164 70.25 68.11 -38.78
C ILE A 1164 71.57 68.17 -39.53
N ASP A 1165 72.10 67.03 -39.89
CA ASP A 1165 73.26 66.92 -40.74
C ASP A 1165 72.79 66.51 -42.13
N ALA A 1166 73.19 67.24 -43.17
CA ALA A 1166 72.94 66.85 -44.55
C ALA A 1166 74.18 67.10 -45.43
N VAL A 1167 74.20 66.59 -46.66
CA VAL A 1167 75.33 66.81 -47.58
C VAL A 1167 75.09 67.96 -48.54
N SER A 1168 73.91 68.10 -49.13
CA SER A 1168 73.64 69.00 -50.28
C SER A 1168 72.66 70.15 -49.97
N GLY A 1169 72.17 70.23 -48.74
CA GLY A 1169 71.39 71.36 -48.25
C GLY A 1169 70.36 70.95 -47.20
N ILE A 1170 69.96 71.89 -46.35
CA ILE A 1170 68.86 71.75 -45.40
C ILE A 1170 67.85 72.85 -45.70
N GLY A 1171 66.63 72.50 -46.06
CA GLY A 1171 65.59 73.45 -46.46
C GLY A 1171 65.91 74.26 -47.73
N ASN A 1172 66.93 73.85 -48.50
CA ASN A 1172 67.41 74.58 -49.68
C ASN A 1172 66.37 74.68 -50.81
N SER A 1173 65.37 73.81 -50.85
CA SER A 1173 64.23 73.91 -51.78
C SER A 1173 63.02 74.58 -51.13
N VAL A 1174 62.72 74.27 -49.86
CA VAL A 1174 61.66 74.85 -49.05
C VAL A 1174 62.19 74.95 -47.64
N ALA A 1175 62.18 76.15 -47.07
CA ALA A 1175 62.69 76.40 -45.73
C ALA A 1175 62.09 75.42 -44.73
N LEU A 1176 62.95 74.75 -43.99
CA LEU A 1176 62.54 73.71 -43.06
C LEU A 1176 62.04 74.36 -41.78
N ASN A 1177 60.84 73.98 -41.37
CA ASN A 1177 60.22 74.57 -40.18
C ASN A 1177 60.63 73.75 -38.96
N THR A 1178 61.21 74.41 -37.98
CA THR A 1178 61.59 73.81 -36.70
C THR A 1178 60.86 74.50 -35.54
N ALA A 1179 60.78 73.86 -34.39
CA ALA A 1179 60.31 74.39 -33.13
C ALA A 1179 61.15 73.75 -32.01
N SER A 1180 62.33 74.31 -31.77
CA SER A 1180 63.25 73.82 -30.75
C SER A 1180 64.01 74.92 -30.04
N THR A 1181 64.41 74.63 -28.80
CA THR A 1181 65.27 75.48 -27.99
C THR A 1181 66.76 75.26 -28.24
N SER A 1182 67.13 74.25 -29.02
CA SER A 1182 68.52 73.98 -29.42
C SER A 1182 68.54 73.47 -30.85
N ILE A 1183 69.25 74.13 -31.77
CA ILE A 1183 69.29 73.72 -33.17
C ILE A 1183 70.74 73.66 -33.67
N ALA A 1184 71.13 72.48 -34.14
CA ALA A 1184 72.25 72.26 -35.02
C ALA A 1184 71.70 71.96 -36.42
N ALA A 1185 72.26 72.62 -37.43
CA ALA A 1185 72.00 72.22 -38.80
C ALA A 1185 73.21 72.48 -39.69
N ASP A 1186 73.86 71.41 -40.12
CA ASP A 1186 75.13 71.46 -40.79
C ASP A 1186 75.04 70.78 -42.16
N THR A 1187 75.56 71.46 -43.18
CA THR A 1187 75.69 70.92 -44.53
C THR A 1187 77.11 70.97 -45.04
N THR A 1188 77.50 69.94 -45.79
CA THR A 1188 78.80 69.95 -46.47
C THR A 1188 78.78 70.87 -47.70
N THR A 1189 77.66 70.91 -48.43
CA THR A 1189 77.40 71.77 -49.59
C THR A 1189 75.91 72.20 -49.62
N GLY A 1190 75.59 73.28 -50.34
CA GLY A 1190 74.22 73.79 -50.46
C GLY A 1190 73.68 74.54 -49.23
N ALA A 1191 72.57 75.25 -49.38
CA ALA A 1191 72.08 76.20 -48.38
C ALA A 1191 71.47 75.51 -47.14
N VAL A 1192 71.56 76.19 -45.99
CA VAL A 1192 70.77 75.88 -44.80
C VAL A 1192 69.70 76.95 -44.67
N ASP A 1193 68.43 76.61 -44.84
CA ASP A 1193 67.29 77.50 -44.66
C ASP A 1193 66.31 76.90 -43.66
N ILE A 1194 66.33 77.43 -42.44
CA ILE A 1194 65.53 76.94 -41.32
C ILE A 1194 64.75 78.09 -40.71
N ASN A 1195 63.44 77.88 -40.53
CA ASN A 1195 62.60 78.74 -39.73
C ASN A 1195 62.30 78.09 -38.40
N ASN A 1196 62.89 78.58 -37.32
CA ASN A 1196 62.55 78.14 -35.98
C ASN A 1196 61.40 78.96 -35.39
N THR A 1197 60.31 78.27 -35.07
CA THR A 1197 59.06 78.81 -34.54
C THR A 1197 58.94 78.62 -33.03
N SER A 1198 60.00 78.19 -32.34
CA SER A 1198 60.03 78.11 -30.87
C SER A 1198 59.73 79.47 -30.23
N ALA A 1199 58.72 79.49 -29.34
CA ALA A 1199 58.38 80.64 -28.51
C ALA A 1199 59.32 80.82 -27.30
N THR A 1200 60.10 79.79 -26.99
CA THR A 1200 61.19 79.79 -26.02
C THR A 1200 62.53 80.09 -26.69
N ASN A 1201 63.45 80.73 -25.96
CA ASN A 1201 64.76 81.08 -26.50
C ASN A 1201 65.45 79.85 -27.10
N ALA A 1202 65.95 80.00 -28.31
CA ALA A 1202 66.58 78.93 -29.05
C ALA A 1202 68.07 79.18 -29.13
N THR A 1203 68.88 78.20 -28.79
CA THR A 1203 70.33 78.25 -28.97
C THR A 1203 70.66 77.57 -30.28
N VAL A 1204 71.28 78.30 -31.20
CA VAL A 1204 71.93 77.65 -32.35
C VAL A 1204 73.29 77.15 -31.92
N THR A 1205 73.48 75.83 -31.92
CA THR A 1205 74.73 75.19 -31.51
C THR A 1205 75.73 75.16 -32.66
N THR A 1206 75.25 74.85 -33.87
CA THR A 1206 76.03 74.88 -35.11
C THR A 1206 75.11 75.22 -36.28
N LEU A 1207 75.57 76.10 -37.16
CA LEU A 1207 75.03 76.24 -38.51
C LEU A 1207 76.22 76.42 -39.43
N SER A 1208 76.43 75.44 -40.30
CA SER A 1208 77.47 75.48 -41.30
C SER A 1208 76.88 75.07 -42.63
N SER A 1209 77.32 75.76 -43.68
CA SER A 1209 77.05 75.37 -45.06
C SER A 1209 78.34 75.61 -45.81
N GLY A 1210 78.95 74.56 -46.38
CA GLY A 1210 80.30 74.67 -46.94
C GLY A 1210 80.50 75.88 -47.86
N ASP A 1211 79.65 76.01 -48.88
CA ASP A 1211 79.81 77.01 -49.96
C ASP A 1211 78.57 77.89 -50.23
N SER A 1212 77.51 77.80 -49.42
CA SER A 1212 76.20 78.43 -49.67
C SER A 1212 75.74 79.38 -48.58
N SER A 1213 74.51 79.90 -48.69
CA SER A 1213 73.92 80.80 -47.68
C SER A 1213 73.29 80.00 -46.55
N ILE A 1214 73.51 80.49 -45.33
CA ILE A 1214 72.75 80.08 -44.15
C ILE A 1214 71.70 81.16 -43.88
N THR A 1215 70.43 80.76 -43.94
CA THR A 1215 69.27 81.54 -43.53
C THR A 1215 68.66 80.86 -42.32
N PHE A 1216 68.64 81.57 -41.19
CA PHE A 1216 67.98 81.10 -39.99
C PHE A 1216 66.98 82.14 -39.52
N GLY A 1217 65.70 81.80 -39.55
CA GLY A 1217 64.60 82.64 -39.13
C GLY A 1217 64.05 82.24 -37.78
N GLN A 1218 64.34 83.00 -36.72
CA GLN A 1218 63.66 82.83 -35.43
C GLN A 1218 62.30 83.56 -35.44
N ALA A 1219 61.25 82.85 -35.83
CA ALA A 1219 59.90 83.40 -36.04
C ALA A 1219 58.95 83.21 -34.83
N GLY A 1220 59.34 82.39 -33.84
CA GLY A 1220 58.48 82.01 -32.72
C GLY A 1220 58.34 83.02 -31.58
N GLY A 1221 59.20 84.04 -31.53
CA GLY A 1221 59.19 85.08 -30.49
C GLY A 1221 60.14 84.86 -29.31
N GLY A 1222 60.81 83.71 -29.21
CA GLY A 1222 61.97 83.52 -28.34
C GLY A 1222 63.24 84.17 -28.91
N ASP A 1223 64.17 84.57 -28.05
CA ASP A 1223 65.47 85.11 -28.50
C ASP A 1223 66.37 84.00 -29.06
N LEU A 1224 67.20 84.35 -30.05
CA LEU A 1224 68.24 83.50 -30.64
C LEU A 1224 69.59 83.71 -29.95
#